data_AF-A0A165LZ08-F1
#
_entry.id   AF-A0A165LZ08-F1
#
_cell.length_a   1.000
_cell.length_b   1.000
_cell.length_c   1.000
_cell.angle_alpha   90.00
_cell.angle_beta   90.00
_cell.angle_gamma   90.00
#
_symmetry.space_group_name_H-M   'P 1'
#
loop_
_entity.id
_entity.type
_entity.pdbx_description
1 polymer ?
#
loop_
_entity_poly.entity_id
_entity_poly.type
_entity_poly.pdbx_seq_one_letter_code
_entity_poly.pdbx_strand_id
1 'polypeptide(L)'
;MGRISAAKKRRVDKAAKGAAARFRGEKENVPTTRALPKAMLTMRNNAKRDAATIRGFEAKLSRAKDALRETRQRADVAEKQASNVRHLANARLSEVKQLRARVAEQDELLAKQADLQDTVNRLRRTNKTLLMRASRSSSVRHRAVAKALARQTESARIIYLKQKGIVPKNIRRISRNLVALCGVSAARVSTAIGVFARGLGFRVYGSISARQVGRHIREGGQLARLQMVMAARKAKSATVACDGMTHKGRNYTAQNLHIVSETGNIRKYFCGLISSPNHTSETQTAEWKSFFTRLKEIWNKCPLGTHAPMAMHHFTRLIRGMNSDHAADQHKTARLIMEWCQATDREARGNDILVSLPPTELLAVLCENLPRHIDRIGGAAVYQLMSAEERQAVYDEMYRELSIKLGQEAFEQLPASVKRAVDLFVWCGCCMHKDLNATKGGNVSLMAFWAAAGIPGPAKLMNKEQVAASASSDSEAVLRSELAAGAGGVKLAMLCGLLFKNKSDKLGQHESFRIFFESRVGRILAYPGTSNNRFQSYLLAAIALYAEAISYPYMREVRGPQRTESNALNLGPLHEKLIQHCKDIIANPDLLLSLDAPSNYAAGALDGNQWEHPEIVFAVHQRMHEYPHLRGALVAFFTGALEVWERFAAEYRTGGVIDTLSDSERADIFMPNTNDACEGAVGDGRQDMRANGNITLATHNAKSMMRLNGTDEFIETLSDDVLAHFRREARVEDAMGLARQERARHTEERLRVQRERREKEEKQKAAQDALNRRLDSVELCLEIDTMRGWTNNKIDDQLDWHRRWHRQRCGKKCPDTHQIPLKASVKNKQLKLEALTAAVEYYSSSGAACDPGVGSATETPGETSASVRDDFLTSEMTLDDLVMYG
;
A
#
# COMPACT_ATOMS: atom_id res chain seq x y z
N MET A 1 37.94 19.97 -83.62
CA MET A 1 37.61 21.30 -84.19
C MET A 1 38.88 22.15 -84.18
N GLY A 2 39.30 22.87 -85.21
CA GLY A 2 38.85 22.81 -86.61
C GLY A 2 38.51 24.15 -87.29
N ARG A 3 39.49 25.05 -87.45
CA ARG A 3 39.63 26.09 -88.51
C ARG A 3 41.03 26.75 -88.33
N ILE A 4 41.93 26.82 -89.32
CA ILE A 4 41.91 27.54 -90.64
C ILE A 4 42.14 29.06 -90.41
N SER A 5 43.06 29.75 -91.10
CA SER A 5 43.73 29.48 -92.40
C SER A 5 45.24 29.83 -92.42
N ALA A 6 45.90 29.54 -93.54
CA ALA A 6 47.19 30.12 -93.95
C ALA A 6 47.02 30.80 -95.32
N ALA A 7 47.87 31.80 -95.67
CA ALA A 7 48.47 32.00 -97.01
C ALA A 7 49.04 33.41 -97.34
N LYS A 8 50.37 33.49 -97.52
CA LYS A 8 51.04 33.80 -98.82
C LYS A 8 50.94 35.23 -99.44
N LYS A 9 52.13 35.84 -99.68
CA LYS A 9 52.64 36.43 -100.97
C LYS A 9 52.89 37.97 -101.10
N ARG A 10 54.19 38.34 -101.04
CA ARG A 10 54.97 39.36 -101.81
C ARG A 10 54.28 40.51 -102.59
N ARG A 11 54.78 41.75 -102.40
CA ARG A 11 55.55 42.63 -103.35
C ARG A 11 56.00 43.91 -102.62
N VAL A 12 56.85 44.85 -103.08
CA VAL A 12 57.44 45.23 -104.40
C VAL A 12 58.98 45.35 -104.20
N ASP A 13 59.93 44.90 -105.04
CA ASP A 13 60.20 44.95 -106.50
C ASP A 13 61.06 46.15 -106.99
N LYS A 14 61.80 45.92 -108.10
CA LYS A 14 63.06 46.61 -108.51
C LYS A 14 64.23 46.27 -107.57
N ALA A 15 65.50 46.24 -107.99
CA ALA A 15 66.15 46.01 -109.31
C ALA A 15 67.62 45.58 -109.02
N ALA A 16 68.50 45.13 -109.93
CA ALA A 16 68.43 44.92 -111.38
C ALA A 16 69.24 43.65 -111.78
N LYS A 17 69.32 43.31 -113.07
CA LYS A 17 70.26 42.32 -113.66
C LYS A 17 70.55 42.64 -115.13
N GLY A 18 71.71 42.20 -115.63
CA GLY A 18 72.04 42.08 -117.05
C GLY A 18 73.52 41.75 -117.24
N ALA A 19 73.95 40.84 -118.10
CA ALA A 19 73.23 39.85 -118.91
C ALA A 19 74.13 38.59 -119.10
N ALA A 20 73.69 37.57 -119.87
CA ALA A 20 74.43 36.31 -120.02
C ALA A 20 74.51 35.79 -121.48
N ALA A 21 75.66 35.19 -121.78
CA ALA A 21 75.92 34.11 -122.75
C ALA A 21 75.62 34.28 -124.26
N ARG A 22 76.70 34.23 -125.06
CA ARG A 22 76.84 33.62 -126.42
C ARG A 22 78.34 33.73 -126.84
N PHE A 23 78.96 32.84 -127.62
CA PHE A 23 78.73 31.41 -127.92
C PHE A 23 80.12 30.78 -128.27
N ARG A 24 80.21 29.59 -128.88
CA ARG A 24 81.48 28.90 -129.20
C ARG A 24 82.14 29.44 -130.50
N GLY A 25 83.46 29.26 -130.68
CA GLY A 25 84.25 29.81 -131.80
C GLY A 25 84.93 28.75 -132.70
N GLU A 26 85.85 29.19 -133.58
CA GLU A 26 86.70 28.37 -134.48
C GLU A 26 87.96 29.18 -134.98
N LYS A 27 88.60 28.87 -136.13
CA LYS A 27 90.01 29.26 -136.50
C LYS A 27 90.22 29.91 -137.91
N GLU A 28 91.39 30.07 -138.60
CA GLU A 28 92.87 29.87 -138.39
C GLU A 28 93.76 30.70 -139.39
N ASN A 29 95.10 30.70 -139.20
CA ASN A 29 96.23 30.96 -140.17
C ASN A 29 96.61 32.40 -140.65
N VAL A 30 97.94 32.67 -140.88
CA VAL A 30 98.59 33.99 -141.16
C VAL A 30 99.95 33.90 -141.93
N PRO A 31 100.32 34.78 -142.92
CA PRO A 31 101.64 34.73 -143.62
C PRO A 31 102.42 36.05 -144.02
N THR A 32 103.77 36.00 -144.04
CA THR A 32 104.78 36.76 -144.90
C THR A 32 105.47 38.11 -144.48
N THR A 33 105.80 39.03 -145.43
CA THR A 33 107.09 39.84 -145.51
C THR A 33 106.93 41.26 -146.13
N ARG A 34 107.89 42.17 -146.47
CA ARG A 34 109.38 42.27 -146.71
C ARG A 34 109.83 43.80 -146.61
N ALA A 35 111.00 44.42 -146.94
CA ALA A 35 112.32 44.11 -147.57
C ALA A 35 113.53 45.04 -147.10
N LEU A 36 114.17 45.86 -147.99
CA LEU A 36 115.55 46.48 -147.91
C LEU A 36 115.72 47.61 -149.01
N PRO A 37 116.88 48.33 -149.30
CA PRO A 37 118.20 48.54 -148.62
C PRO A 37 118.89 49.97 -148.67
N LYS A 38 119.92 50.16 -147.81
CA LYS A 38 121.24 50.87 -147.96
C LYS A 38 121.42 52.36 -148.38
N ALA A 39 121.85 53.16 -147.39
CA ALA A 39 122.92 54.20 -147.44
C ALA A 39 123.29 54.58 -145.96
N MET A 40 124.51 54.87 -145.46
CA MET A 40 125.93 54.78 -145.89
C MET A 40 126.41 55.73 -147.01
N LEU A 41 127.65 56.26 -147.04
CA LEU A 41 128.95 55.78 -146.52
C LEU A 41 129.75 56.82 -145.68
N THR A 42 129.09 57.67 -144.89
CA THR A 42 129.69 58.59 -143.90
C THR A 42 129.17 58.24 -142.50
N MET A 43 129.56 57.13 -141.86
CA MET A 43 130.94 56.74 -141.48
C MET A 43 131.74 57.91 -140.88
N ARG A 44 132.50 57.74 -139.78
CA ARG A 44 132.74 56.53 -138.96
C ARG A 44 133.12 56.86 -137.50
N ASN A 45 133.36 58.13 -137.19
CA ASN A 45 134.24 58.52 -136.09
C ASN A 45 133.47 58.95 -134.82
N ASN A 46 132.32 59.62 -134.96
CA ASN A 46 131.52 60.04 -133.80
C ASN A 46 130.77 58.84 -133.19
N ALA A 47 130.10 58.03 -134.03
CA ALA A 47 129.29 56.87 -133.62
C ALA A 47 130.03 55.76 -132.85
N LYS A 48 131.37 55.83 -132.74
CA LYS A 48 132.16 54.90 -131.92
C LYS A 48 132.14 55.19 -130.41
N ARG A 49 131.81 56.42 -129.97
CA ARG A 49 131.71 56.73 -128.53
C ARG A 49 130.35 56.33 -127.95
N ASP A 50 129.25 56.66 -128.64
CA ASP A 50 127.90 56.45 -128.11
C ASP A 50 127.50 54.96 -128.04
N ALA A 51 128.07 54.14 -128.94
CA ALA A 51 127.84 52.70 -129.01
C ALA A 51 128.39 51.89 -127.81
N ALA A 52 129.15 52.51 -126.90
CA ALA A 52 129.53 51.92 -125.62
C ALA A 52 128.42 52.10 -124.56
N THR A 53 127.87 53.31 -124.47
CA THR A 53 126.93 53.72 -123.43
C THR A 53 125.59 52.98 -123.53
N ILE A 54 125.03 52.84 -124.74
CA ILE A 54 123.68 52.30 -124.97
C ILE A 54 123.57 50.83 -124.51
N ARG A 55 124.55 49.99 -124.86
CA ARG A 55 124.59 48.57 -124.44
C ARG A 55 124.68 48.39 -122.92
N GLY A 56 125.22 49.37 -122.20
CA GLY A 56 125.24 49.37 -120.73
C GLY A 56 123.87 49.56 -120.07
N PHE A 57 122.90 50.17 -120.76
CA PHE A 57 121.53 50.37 -120.26
C PHE A 57 120.61 49.20 -120.61
N GLU A 58 120.69 48.64 -121.81
CA GLU A 58 119.89 47.47 -122.22
C GLU A 58 120.13 46.26 -121.31
N ALA A 59 121.40 46.00 -120.97
CA ALA A 59 121.81 44.92 -120.06
C ALA A 59 121.44 45.15 -118.58
N LYS A 60 120.94 46.35 -118.22
CA LYS A 60 120.31 46.63 -116.92
C LYS A 60 118.79 46.49 -116.99
N LEU A 61 118.16 46.96 -118.08
CA LEU A 61 116.71 46.95 -118.26
C LEU A 61 116.12 45.54 -118.31
N SER A 62 116.79 44.54 -118.89
CA SER A 62 116.31 43.15 -118.86
C SER A 62 116.28 42.61 -117.43
N ARG A 63 117.41 42.67 -116.70
CA ARG A 63 117.53 42.18 -115.32
C ARG A 63 116.52 42.81 -114.36
N ALA A 64 116.18 44.09 -114.56
CA ALA A 64 115.12 44.75 -113.80
C ALA A 64 113.72 44.19 -114.09
N LYS A 65 113.41 43.82 -115.34
CA LYS A 65 112.11 43.24 -115.73
C LYS A 65 111.93 41.82 -115.19
N ASP A 66 113.00 41.02 -115.21
CA ASP A 66 112.94 39.62 -114.77
C ASP A 66 112.75 39.54 -113.24
N ALA A 67 113.48 40.34 -112.46
CA ALA A 67 113.32 40.43 -111.00
C ALA A 67 111.91 40.90 -110.55
N LEU A 68 111.28 41.80 -111.32
CA LEU A 68 109.91 42.26 -111.07
C LEU A 68 108.86 41.17 -111.34
N ARG A 69 109.17 40.20 -112.21
CA ARG A 69 108.29 39.08 -112.54
C ARG A 69 108.28 38.03 -111.42
N GLU A 70 109.46 37.71 -110.90
CA GLU A 70 109.63 36.74 -109.81
C GLU A 70 109.01 37.22 -108.49
N THR A 71 109.24 38.48 -108.12
CA THR A 71 108.67 39.07 -106.90
C THR A 71 107.15 39.09 -106.91
N ARG A 72 106.53 39.35 -108.07
CA ARG A 72 105.06 39.34 -108.21
C ARG A 72 104.45 37.94 -108.02
N GLN A 73 105.08 36.89 -108.52
CA GLN A 73 104.60 35.51 -108.31
C GLN A 73 104.68 35.08 -106.83
N ARG A 74 105.70 35.55 -106.08
CA ARG A 74 105.81 35.24 -104.64
C ARG A 74 104.70 35.90 -103.81
N ALA A 75 104.19 37.07 -104.22
CA ALA A 75 103.09 37.76 -103.55
C ALA A 75 101.75 37.00 -103.68
N ASP A 76 101.36 36.61 -104.90
CA ASP A 76 100.09 35.90 -105.18
C ASP A 76 99.95 34.57 -104.42
N VAL A 77 101.08 33.91 -104.09
CA VAL A 77 101.10 32.66 -103.29
C VAL A 77 100.88 32.95 -101.80
N ALA A 78 101.50 33.99 -101.26
CA ALA A 78 101.37 34.37 -99.86
C ALA A 78 99.93 34.81 -99.50
N GLU A 79 99.27 35.57 -100.36
CA GLU A 79 97.89 36.01 -100.13
C GLU A 79 96.90 34.84 -100.09
N LYS A 80 97.06 33.84 -100.97
CA LYS A 80 96.24 32.62 -100.97
C LYS A 80 96.42 31.80 -99.68
N GLN A 81 97.64 31.70 -99.15
CA GLN A 81 97.88 31.03 -97.87
C GLN A 81 97.21 31.78 -96.70
N ALA A 82 97.32 33.12 -96.66
CA ALA A 82 96.70 33.94 -95.62
C ALA A 82 95.17 33.83 -95.58
N SER A 83 94.52 33.67 -96.74
CA SER A 83 93.06 33.48 -96.83
C SER A 83 92.59 32.17 -96.18
N ASN A 84 93.25 31.05 -96.50
CA ASN A 84 92.87 29.73 -95.98
C ASN A 84 92.96 29.65 -94.44
N VAL A 85 93.99 30.26 -93.83
CA VAL A 85 94.16 30.29 -92.37
C VAL A 85 93.00 31.01 -91.67
N ARG A 86 92.50 32.12 -92.23
CA ARG A 86 91.34 32.86 -91.68
C ARG A 86 90.06 32.04 -91.71
N HIS A 87 89.81 31.30 -92.80
CA HIS A 87 88.64 30.42 -92.91
C HIS A 87 88.67 29.29 -91.87
N LEU A 88 89.83 28.66 -91.65
CA LEU A 88 89.97 27.59 -90.66
C LEU A 88 89.80 28.09 -89.22
N ALA A 89 90.36 29.27 -88.89
CA ALA A 89 90.21 29.90 -87.57
C ALA A 89 88.75 30.22 -87.23
N ASN A 90 88.01 30.80 -88.19
CA ASN A 90 86.59 31.11 -88.02
C ASN A 90 85.71 29.85 -87.82
N ALA A 91 86.04 28.75 -88.52
CA ALA A 91 85.34 27.48 -88.35
C ALA A 91 85.51 26.92 -86.93
N ARG A 92 86.74 26.86 -86.40
CA ARG A 92 87.01 26.38 -85.03
C ARG A 92 86.38 27.26 -83.95
N LEU A 93 86.29 28.59 -84.17
CA LEU A 93 85.63 29.50 -83.23
C LEU A 93 84.11 29.25 -83.13
N SER A 94 83.47 28.79 -84.20
CA SER A 94 82.06 28.37 -84.20
C SER A 94 81.85 27.11 -83.34
N GLU A 95 82.70 26.11 -83.55
CA GLU A 95 82.66 24.80 -82.88
C GLU A 95 82.82 24.91 -81.36
N VAL A 96 83.79 25.72 -80.90
CA VAL A 96 84.01 25.99 -79.45
C VAL A 96 82.81 26.68 -78.80
N LYS A 97 82.09 27.56 -79.52
CA LYS A 97 80.87 28.20 -79.00
C LYS A 97 79.74 27.19 -78.80
N GLN A 98 79.56 26.25 -79.72
CA GLN A 98 78.53 25.20 -79.61
C GLN A 98 78.82 24.23 -78.45
N LEU A 99 80.10 23.87 -78.25
CA LEU A 99 80.51 23.01 -77.12
C LEU A 99 80.25 23.69 -75.77
N ARG A 100 80.57 24.98 -75.63
CA ARG A 100 80.29 25.73 -74.37
C ARG A 100 78.81 25.81 -74.03
N ALA A 101 77.92 25.94 -75.03
CA ALA A 101 76.48 25.95 -74.79
C ALA A 101 75.98 24.61 -74.21
N ARG A 102 76.48 23.48 -74.73
CA ARG A 102 76.11 22.14 -74.26
C ARG A 102 76.55 21.83 -72.82
N VAL A 103 77.71 22.34 -72.39
CA VAL A 103 78.17 22.15 -71.00
C VAL A 103 77.22 22.85 -70.02
N ALA A 104 76.82 24.10 -70.31
CA ALA A 104 75.90 24.85 -69.45
C ALA A 104 74.52 24.19 -69.31
N GLU A 105 73.99 23.60 -70.39
CA GLU A 105 72.74 22.82 -70.38
C GLU A 105 72.87 21.54 -69.52
N GLN A 106 74.04 20.91 -69.52
CA GLN A 106 74.32 19.70 -68.74
C GLN A 106 74.47 19.99 -67.23
N ASP A 107 75.09 21.10 -66.87
CA ASP A 107 75.19 21.56 -65.47
C ASP A 107 73.80 21.85 -64.86
N GLU A 108 72.90 22.48 -65.63
CA GLU A 108 71.53 22.79 -65.18
C GLU A 108 70.68 21.51 -64.94
N LEU A 109 70.94 20.44 -65.69
CA LEU A 109 70.29 19.14 -65.49
C LEU A 109 70.80 18.43 -64.22
N LEU A 110 72.10 18.49 -63.94
CA LEU A 110 72.69 17.93 -62.71
C LEU A 110 72.14 18.62 -61.46
N ALA A 111 71.96 19.94 -61.48
CA ALA A 111 71.32 20.69 -60.40
C ALA A 111 69.88 20.22 -60.12
N LYS A 112 69.08 20.00 -61.17
CA LYS A 112 67.70 19.50 -61.06
C LYS A 112 67.62 18.07 -60.52
N GLN A 113 68.60 17.22 -60.85
CA GLN A 113 68.68 15.85 -60.33
C GLN A 113 68.91 15.81 -58.81
N ALA A 114 69.68 16.77 -58.27
CA ALA A 114 69.97 16.83 -56.83
C ALA A 114 68.72 17.16 -55.98
N ASP A 115 67.94 18.20 -56.33
CA ASP A 115 66.76 18.60 -55.54
C ASP A 115 65.59 17.58 -55.66
N LEU A 116 65.49 16.86 -56.77
CA LEU A 116 64.60 15.69 -56.89
C LEU A 116 64.99 14.59 -55.88
N GLN A 117 66.28 14.29 -55.74
CA GLN A 117 66.77 13.26 -54.81
C GLN A 117 66.48 13.65 -53.34
N ASP A 118 66.68 14.91 -52.99
CA ASP A 118 66.35 15.43 -51.66
C ASP A 118 64.83 15.44 -51.39
N THR A 119 64.03 15.71 -52.41
CA THR A 119 62.56 15.61 -52.34
C THR A 119 62.09 14.17 -52.09
N VAL A 120 62.69 13.17 -52.75
CA VAL A 120 62.43 11.75 -52.46
C VAL A 120 62.85 11.39 -51.03
N ASN A 121 63.98 11.90 -50.54
CA ASN A 121 64.43 11.69 -49.16
C ASN A 121 63.49 12.33 -48.12
N ARG A 122 62.99 13.55 -48.38
CA ARG A 122 61.96 14.23 -47.56
C ARG A 122 60.69 13.37 -47.47
N LEU A 123 60.16 12.92 -48.62
CA LEU A 123 58.95 12.08 -48.67
C LEU A 123 59.09 10.73 -47.95
N ARG A 124 60.25 10.05 -48.09
CA ARG A 124 60.54 8.80 -47.37
C ARG A 124 60.52 8.98 -45.84
N ARG A 125 61.07 10.08 -45.31
CA ARG A 125 61.04 10.41 -43.88
C ARG A 125 59.61 10.68 -43.39
N THR A 126 58.82 11.43 -44.16
CA THR A 126 57.40 11.69 -43.85
C THR A 126 56.57 10.40 -43.83
N ASN A 127 56.71 9.53 -44.83
CA ASN A 127 55.93 8.30 -44.93
C ASN A 127 56.26 7.31 -43.78
N LYS A 128 57.55 7.14 -43.44
CA LYS A 128 57.97 6.38 -42.24
C LYS A 128 57.35 6.94 -40.94
N THR A 129 57.22 8.26 -40.84
CA THR A 129 56.60 8.93 -39.68
C THR A 129 55.09 8.68 -39.61
N LEU A 130 54.39 8.68 -40.75
CA LEU A 130 52.95 8.37 -40.84
C LEU A 130 52.66 6.90 -40.51
N LEU A 131 53.44 5.95 -41.03
CA LEU A 131 53.32 4.53 -40.69
C LEU A 131 53.51 4.27 -39.18
N MET A 132 54.48 4.93 -38.55
CA MET A 132 54.70 4.85 -37.09
C MET A 132 53.58 5.49 -36.26
N ARG A 133 52.83 6.46 -36.81
CA ARG A 133 51.61 7.00 -36.19
C ARG A 133 50.42 6.06 -36.37
N ALA A 134 50.28 5.45 -37.55
CA ALA A 134 49.23 4.49 -37.86
C ALA A 134 49.29 3.23 -36.97
N SER A 135 50.48 2.63 -36.81
CA SER A 135 50.67 1.44 -35.98
C SER A 135 50.36 1.69 -34.49
N ARG A 136 50.65 2.90 -33.99
CA ARG A 136 50.32 3.30 -32.60
C ARG A 136 48.83 3.62 -32.40
N SER A 137 48.10 3.97 -33.46
CA SER A 137 46.68 4.36 -33.40
C SER A 137 45.75 3.24 -32.92
N SER A 138 46.01 1.98 -33.31
CA SER A 138 45.20 0.83 -32.86
C SER A 138 45.36 0.60 -31.36
N SER A 139 46.60 0.49 -30.86
CA SER A 139 46.88 0.27 -29.44
C SER A 139 46.37 1.40 -28.54
N VAL A 140 46.43 2.65 -29.00
CA VAL A 140 45.84 3.79 -28.28
C VAL A 140 44.31 3.71 -28.24
N ARG A 141 43.66 3.36 -29.37
CA ARG A 141 42.20 3.14 -29.40
C ARG A 141 41.76 2.00 -28.48
N HIS A 142 42.43 0.84 -28.50
CA HIS A 142 42.09 -0.27 -27.61
C HIS A 142 42.23 0.11 -26.12
N ARG A 143 43.29 0.85 -25.73
CA ARG A 143 43.42 1.36 -24.35
C ARG A 143 42.35 2.39 -24.00
N ALA A 144 41.97 3.25 -24.93
CA ALA A 144 40.91 4.24 -24.73
C ALA A 144 39.54 3.55 -24.52
N VAL A 145 39.20 2.57 -25.36
CA VAL A 145 37.97 1.76 -25.24
C VAL A 145 37.96 0.96 -23.93
N ALA A 146 39.06 0.27 -23.59
CA ALA A 146 39.15 -0.48 -22.34
C ALA A 146 39.02 0.44 -21.10
N LYS A 147 39.62 1.63 -21.13
CA LYS A 147 39.49 2.64 -20.05
C LYS A 147 38.10 3.27 -19.99
N ALA A 148 37.39 3.38 -21.12
CA ALA A 148 36.00 3.81 -21.16
C ALA A 148 35.08 2.72 -20.58
N LEU A 149 35.25 1.46 -20.99
CA LEU A 149 34.52 0.31 -20.46
C LEU A 149 34.72 0.20 -18.94
N ALA A 150 35.96 0.22 -18.45
CA ALA A 150 36.25 0.14 -17.02
C ALA A 150 35.59 1.28 -16.22
N ARG A 151 35.61 2.52 -16.74
CA ARG A 151 34.89 3.66 -16.14
C ARG A 151 33.38 3.47 -16.14
N GLN A 152 32.81 2.90 -17.20
CA GLN A 152 31.39 2.59 -17.31
C GLN A 152 30.99 1.48 -16.31
N THR A 153 31.80 0.42 -16.18
CA THR A 153 31.61 -0.65 -15.19
C THR A 153 31.75 -0.15 -13.74
N GLU A 154 32.74 0.71 -13.45
CA GLU A 154 32.88 1.29 -12.11
C GLU A 154 31.72 2.24 -11.79
N SER A 155 31.28 3.05 -12.76
CA SER A 155 30.12 3.94 -12.62
C SER A 155 28.81 3.17 -12.44
N ALA A 156 28.65 2.04 -13.14
CA ALA A 156 27.50 1.13 -12.99
C ALA A 156 27.45 0.45 -11.60
N ARG A 157 28.55 0.42 -10.85
CA ARG A 157 28.62 -0.06 -9.47
C ARG A 157 28.35 1.03 -8.41
N ILE A 158 27.83 2.19 -8.81
CA ILE A 158 27.52 3.31 -7.90
C ILE A 158 26.00 3.51 -7.78
N ILE A 159 25.48 3.41 -6.55
CA ILE A 159 24.08 3.67 -6.21
C ILE A 159 23.97 5.02 -5.50
N TYR A 160 23.34 6.00 -6.14
CA TYR A 160 23.02 7.30 -5.55
C TYR A 160 21.65 7.28 -4.88
N LEU A 161 21.60 7.42 -3.54
CA LEU A 161 20.33 7.47 -2.81
C LEU A 161 19.53 8.77 -3.06
N LYS A 162 20.20 9.80 -3.60
CA LYS A 162 19.63 11.07 -4.03
C LYS A 162 20.30 11.52 -5.33
N GLN A 163 19.51 12.02 -6.29
CA GLN A 163 19.99 12.69 -7.50
C GLN A 163 19.45 14.13 -7.48
N LYS A 164 20.33 15.14 -7.58
CA LYS A 164 19.98 16.57 -7.43
C LYS A 164 19.09 16.85 -6.18
N GLY A 165 19.39 16.17 -5.06
CA GLY A 165 18.64 16.24 -3.80
C GLY A 165 17.36 15.39 -3.73
N ILE A 166 16.82 14.94 -4.86
CA ILE A 166 15.58 14.15 -4.96
C ILE A 166 15.89 12.66 -4.76
N VAL A 167 15.07 11.93 -3.98
CA VAL A 167 15.13 10.46 -3.87
C VAL A 167 14.41 9.81 -5.08
N PRO A 168 15.10 9.00 -5.93
CA PRO A 168 14.52 8.36 -7.12
C PRO A 168 13.42 7.32 -6.84
N LYS A 169 12.59 6.98 -7.86
CA LYS A 169 11.44 6.05 -7.76
C LYS A 169 11.85 4.68 -7.17
N ASN A 170 12.89 4.05 -7.71
CA ASN A 170 13.40 2.77 -7.22
C ASN A 170 13.95 2.84 -5.78
N ILE A 171 14.63 3.94 -5.40
CA ILE A 171 15.11 4.12 -4.03
C ILE A 171 13.94 4.36 -3.05
N ARG A 172 12.87 5.02 -3.47
CA ARG A 172 11.61 5.11 -2.68
C ARG A 172 10.99 3.73 -2.50
N ARG A 173 10.88 2.94 -3.57
CA ARG A 173 10.37 1.57 -3.55
C ARG A 173 11.14 0.69 -2.56
N ILE A 174 12.47 0.64 -2.67
CA ILE A 174 13.34 -0.08 -1.72
C ILE A 174 13.14 0.44 -0.29
N SER A 175 13.01 1.76 -0.09
CA SER A 175 12.74 2.35 1.23
C SER A 175 11.40 1.90 1.83
N ARG A 176 10.36 1.74 1.00
CA ARG A 176 9.05 1.25 1.45
C ARG A 176 9.11 -0.23 1.81
N ASN A 177 9.66 -1.05 0.92
CA ASN A 177 9.63 -2.50 1.05
C ASN A 177 10.51 -2.98 2.21
N LEU A 178 11.64 -2.33 2.48
CA LEU A 178 12.45 -2.62 3.66
C LEU A 178 11.68 -2.40 4.98
N VAL A 179 10.78 -1.40 5.05
CA VAL A 179 9.97 -1.14 6.26
C VAL A 179 8.71 -2.02 6.30
N ALA A 180 8.02 -2.17 5.17
CA ALA A 180 6.71 -2.82 5.07
C ALA A 180 6.77 -4.35 4.99
N LEU A 181 7.78 -4.89 4.30
CA LEU A 181 7.96 -6.34 4.10
C LEU A 181 9.06 -6.88 5.02
N CYS A 182 10.18 -6.14 5.17
CA CYS A 182 11.35 -6.60 5.95
C CYS A 182 11.44 -6.05 7.38
N GLY A 183 10.47 -5.24 7.83
CA GLY A 183 10.41 -4.70 9.21
C GLY A 183 11.55 -3.74 9.63
N VAL A 184 12.39 -3.29 8.69
CA VAL A 184 13.54 -2.41 8.97
C VAL A 184 13.05 -1.06 9.46
N SER A 185 13.53 -0.60 10.63
CA SER A 185 13.13 0.70 11.17
C SER A 185 13.57 1.85 10.26
N ALA A 186 12.76 2.92 10.18
CA ALA A 186 12.95 4.01 9.24
C ALA A 186 14.31 4.73 9.35
N ALA A 187 14.96 4.69 10.52
CA ALA A 187 16.31 5.21 10.72
C ALA A 187 17.42 4.30 10.15
N ARG A 188 17.19 2.98 10.10
CA ARG A 188 18.16 1.97 9.65
C ARG A 188 18.09 1.68 8.13
N VAL A 189 17.08 2.17 7.41
CA VAL A 189 16.92 1.93 5.96
C VAL A 189 18.16 2.32 5.14
N SER A 190 18.76 3.50 5.37
CA SER A 190 20.00 3.90 4.66
C SER A 190 21.15 2.93 4.94
N THR A 191 21.28 2.44 6.18
CA THR A 191 22.29 1.46 6.59
C THR A 191 22.04 0.11 5.95
N ALA A 192 20.80 -0.37 5.92
CA ALA A 192 20.41 -1.63 5.31
C ALA A 192 20.71 -1.64 3.79
N ILE A 193 20.31 -0.59 3.06
CA ILE A 193 20.68 -0.43 1.64
C ILE A 193 22.20 -0.44 1.48
N GLY A 194 22.93 0.26 2.35
CA GLY A 194 24.40 0.27 2.34
C GLY A 194 25.04 -1.11 2.60
N VAL A 195 24.47 -1.94 3.47
CA VAL A 195 24.96 -3.30 3.76
C VAL A 195 24.73 -4.22 2.56
N PHE A 196 23.49 -4.33 2.07
CA PHE A 196 23.16 -5.19 0.93
C PHE A 196 23.92 -4.78 -0.34
N ALA A 197 23.99 -3.48 -0.64
CA ALA A 197 24.72 -2.98 -1.79
C ALA A 197 26.22 -3.32 -1.73
N ARG A 198 26.88 -3.14 -0.57
CA ARG A 198 28.30 -3.52 -0.40
C ARG A 198 28.53 -5.01 -0.54
N GLY A 199 27.62 -5.86 -0.01
CA GLY A 199 27.68 -7.30 -0.20
C GLY A 199 27.59 -7.73 -1.67
N LEU A 200 26.88 -6.95 -2.49
CA LEU A 200 26.78 -7.13 -3.94
C LEU A 200 27.85 -6.36 -4.75
N GLY A 201 28.86 -5.78 -4.10
CA GLY A 201 29.97 -5.07 -4.75
C GLY A 201 29.66 -3.63 -5.23
N PHE A 202 28.54 -3.04 -4.80
CA PHE A 202 28.16 -1.66 -5.12
C PHE A 202 28.61 -0.67 -4.02
N ARG A 203 29.01 0.54 -4.44
CA ARG A 203 29.24 1.69 -3.55
C ARG A 203 27.97 2.53 -3.46
N VAL A 204 27.58 2.94 -2.25
CA VAL A 204 26.36 3.75 -2.01
C VAL A 204 26.74 5.17 -1.60
N TYR A 205 26.13 6.17 -2.25
CA TYR A 205 26.39 7.59 -1.99
C TYR A 205 25.13 8.34 -1.54
N GLY A 206 25.32 9.23 -0.57
CA GLY A 206 24.25 9.99 0.09
C GLY A 206 23.53 9.21 1.19
N SER A 207 22.49 9.82 1.76
CA SER A 207 21.69 9.25 2.85
C SER A 207 20.23 9.71 2.80
N ILE A 208 19.34 8.89 3.34
CA ILE A 208 17.91 9.17 3.50
C ILE A 208 17.61 9.24 5.00
N SER A 209 17.01 10.34 5.46
CA SER A 209 16.64 10.52 6.87
C SER A 209 15.37 9.77 7.22
N ALA A 210 15.20 9.39 8.50
CA ALA A 210 14.02 8.67 8.98
C ALA A 210 12.70 9.39 8.65
N ARG A 211 12.67 10.74 8.71
CA ARG A 211 11.50 11.54 8.29
C ARG A 211 11.20 11.38 6.79
N GLN A 212 12.22 11.33 5.94
CA GLN A 212 12.03 11.15 4.50
C GLN A 212 11.58 9.72 4.17
N VAL A 213 12.07 8.70 4.88
CA VAL A 213 11.53 7.33 4.80
C VAL A 213 10.07 7.30 5.25
N GLY A 214 9.71 7.92 6.39
CA GLY A 214 8.33 8.01 6.85
C GLY A 214 7.38 8.69 5.85
N ARG A 215 7.88 9.64 5.04
CA ARG A 215 7.14 10.20 3.91
C ARG A 215 6.97 9.21 2.74
N HIS A 216 7.94 8.33 2.47
CA HIS A 216 7.78 7.24 1.49
C HIS A 216 6.72 6.24 1.95
N ILE A 217 6.60 5.97 3.26
CA ILE A 217 5.57 5.10 3.82
C ILE A 217 4.18 5.74 3.68
N ARG A 218 4.01 7.01 4.06
CA ARG A 218 2.74 7.73 3.85
C ARG A 218 2.33 7.84 2.37
N GLU A 219 3.28 8.10 1.47
CA GLU A 219 3.10 8.05 0.02
C GLU A 219 2.51 6.69 -0.41
N GLY A 220 3.07 5.58 0.08
CA GLY A 220 2.53 4.23 -0.14
C GLY A 220 1.14 4.01 0.46
N GLY A 221 0.87 4.53 1.67
CA GLY A 221 -0.43 4.43 2.34
C GLY A 221 -1.56 5.21 1.66
N GLN A 222 -1.26 6.33 1.01
CA GLN A 222 -2.23 7.05 0.18
C GLN A 222 -2.44 6.37 -1.18
N LEU A 223 -1.36 5.84 -1.78
CA LEU A 223 -1.44 5.07 -3.02
C LEU A 223 -2.20 3.73 -2.82
N ALA A 224 -2.17 3.12 -1.63
CA ALA A 224 -3.00 1.98 -1.28
C ALA A 224 -4.51 2.32 -1.28
N ARG A 225 -4.88 3.56 -0.91
CA ARG A 225 -6.27 4.03 -0.99
C ARG A 225 -6.69 4.36 -2.42
N LEU A 226 -5.80 4.94 -3.23
CA LEU A 226 -6.02 5.09 -4.67
C LEU A 226 -6.28 3.74 -5.34
N GLN A 227 -5.49 2.71 -4.98
CA GLN A 227 -5.66 1.34 -5.47
C GLN A 227 -7.07 0.79 -5.18
N MET A 228 -7.60 1.05 -3.98
CA MET A 228 -8.95 0.64 -3.60
C MET A 228 -10.04 1.39 -4.39
N VAL A 229 -9.87 2.69 -4.66
CA VAL A 229 -10.83 3.42 -5.52
C VAL A 229 -10.77 2.93 -6.97
N MET A 230 -9.58 2.72 -7.52
CA MET A 230 -9.43 2.20 -8.88
C MET A 230 -10.00 0.79 -9.06
N ALA A 231 -10.03 -0.02 -7.99
CA ALA A 231 -10.74 -1.29 -7.96
C ALA A 231 -12.26 -1.09 -7.85
N ALA A 232 -12.74 -0.25 -6.92
CA ALA A 232 -14.17 0.05 -6.77
C ALA A 232 -14.81 0.64 -8.05
N ARG A 233 -14.07 1.46 -8.81
CA ARG A 233 -14.51 1.99 -10.11
C ARG A 233 -14.65 0.94 -11.24
N LYS A 234 -14.25 -0.31 -11.01
CA LYS A 234 -14.35 -1.46 -11.92
C LYS A 234 -14.99 -2.68 -11.22
N ALA A 235 -15.72 -2.40 -10.15
CA ALA A 235 -16.35 -3.41 -9.33
C ALA A 235 -17.81 -3.59 -9.75
N LYS A 236 -18.28 -4.84 -9.70
CA LYS A 236 -19.71 -5.15 -9.71
C LYS A 236 -20.31 -4.94 -8.32
N SER A 237 -19.53 -5.19 -7.27
CA SER A 237 -19.92 -5.01 -5.87
C SER A 237 -18.73 -4.88 -4.91
N ALA A 238 -19.04 -4.60 -3.65
CA ALA A 238 -18.16 -4.81 -2.51
C ALA A 238 -18.93 -5.28 -1.26
N THR A 239 -18.23 -5.93 -0.32
CA THR A 239 -18.71 -6.16 1.05
C THR A 239 -17.71 -5.59 2.05
N VAL A 240 -18.24 -5.02 3.14
CA VAL A 240 -17.43 -4.46 4.24
C VAL A 240 -17.26 -5.50 5.35
N ALA A 241 -16.09 -5.56 5.98
CA ALA A 241 -15.84 -6.43 7.12
C ALA A 241 -15.04 -5.71 8.21
N CYS A 242 -15.38 -5.94 9.47
CA CYS A 242 -14.67 -5.35 10.61
C CYS A 242 -14.59 -6.27 11.84
N ASP A 243 -13.60 -6.00 12.69
CA ASP A 243 -13.35 -6.70 13.96
C ASP A 243 -12.75 -5.73 14.99
N GLY A 244 -12.99 -5.97 16.28
CA GLY A 244 -12.62 -5.08 17.38
C GLY A 244 -11.59 -5.65 18.36
N MET A 245 -10.78 -4.79 18.95
CA MET A 245 -9.96 -5.16 20.12
C MET A 245 -9.63 -3.99 21.06
N THR A 246 -9.53 -4.30 22.35
CA THR A 246 -9.01 -3.38 23.36
C THR A 246 -7.49 -3.59 23.58
N HIS A 247 -6.71 -2.50 23.58
CA HIS A 247 -5.30 -2.52 24.00
C HIS A 247 -4.94 -1.28 24.81
N LYS A 248 -4.43 -1.49 26.04
CA LYS A 248 -4.02 -0.41 26.98
C LYS A 248 -5.13 0.63 27.20
N GLY A 249 -6.39 0.17 27.34
CA GLY A 249 -7.55 1.05 27.55
C GLY A 249 -7.91 1.91 26.33
N ARG A 250 -7.65 1.42 25.12
CA ARG A 250 -8.13 1.99 23.86
C ARG A 250 -8.68 0.92 22.94
N ASN A 251 -9.70 1.31 22.19
CA ASN A 251 -10.45 0.45 21.30
C ASN A 251 -9.87 0.60 19.89
N TYR A 252 -9.63 -0.51 19.21
CA TYR A 252 -9.11 -0.53 17.85
C TYR A 252 -10.00 -1.41 16.96
N THR A 253 -10.45 -0.86 15.84
CA THR A 253 -11.29 -1.54 14.85
C THR A 253 -10.46 -1.81 13.59
N ALA A 254 -10.31 -3.07 13.20
CA ALA A 254 -9.80 -3.43 11.88
C ALA A 254 -10.92 -3.34 10.84
N GLN A 255 -10.59 -2.86 9.65
CA GLN A 255 -11.51 -2.80 8.51
C GLN A 255 -10.89 -3.47 7.27
N ASN A 256 -11.67 -4.33 6.61
CA ASN A 256 -11.37 -4.94 5.31
C ASN A 256 -12.53 -4.68 4.34
N LEU A 257 -12.21 -4.56 3.05
CA LEU A 257 -13.14 -4.40 1.95
C LEU A 257 -12.90 -5.54 0.94
N HIS A 258 -13.90 -6.37 0.69
CA HIS A 258 -13.85 -7.35 -0.39
C HIS A 258 -14.54 -6.74 -1.61
N ILE A 259 -13.89 -6.79 -2.76
CA ILE A 259 -14.40 -6.24 -4.02
C ILE A 259 -14.60 -7.39 -5.01
N VAL A 260 -15.77 -7.49 -5.63
CA VAL A 260 -16.02 -8.40 -6.75
C VAL A 260 -15.92 -7.59 -8.04
N SER A 261 -15.02 -7.97 -8.94
CA SER A 261 -14.88 -7.34 -10.25
C SER A 261 -16.02 -7.73 -11.21
N GLU A 262 -16.17 -6.99 -12.31
CA GLU A 262 -17.06 -7.37 -13.44
C GLU A 262 -16.80 -8.81 -13.95
N THR A 263 -15.57 -9.31 -13.81
CA THR A 263 -15.16 -10.67 -14.20
C THR A 263 -15.37 -11.74 -13.12
N GLY A 264 -16.05 -11.43 -12.02
CA GLY A 264 -16.25 -12.34 -10.89
C GLY A 264 -15.01 -12.52 -9.99
N ASN A 265 -13.81 -12.15 -10.44
CA ASN A 265 -12.60 -12.17 -9.61
C ASN A 265 -12.79 -11.33 -8.33
N ILE A 266 -12.55 -11.97 -7.18
CA ILE A 266 -12.66 -11.40 -5.83
C ILE A 266 -11.30 -10.85 -5.40
N ARG A 267 -11.27 -9.65 -4.79
CA ARG A 267 -10.05 -9.12 -4.17
C ARG A 267 -10.34 -8.45 -2.83
N LYS A 268 -9.66 -8.95 -1.79
CA LYS A 268 -9.63 -8.37 -0.45
C LYS A 268 -8.64 -7.20 -0.38
N TYR A 269 -9.03 -6.15 0.32
CA TYR A 269 -8.19 -5.00 0.65
C TYR A 269 -8.32 -4.66 2.12
N PHE A 270 -7.20 -4.51 2.81
CA PHE A 270 -7.15 -3.94 4.15
C PHE A 270 -7.31 -2.41 4.09
N CYS A 271 -8.24 -1.87 4.87
CA CYS A 271 -8.55 -0.43 4.95
C CYS A 271 -7.67 0.30 6.01
N GLY A 272 -7.20 -0.45 7.02
CA GLY A 272 -6.45 0.06 8.17
C GLY A 272 -7.04 -0.37 9.52
N LEU A 273 -6.31 -0.08 10.59
CA LEU A 273 -6.84 -0.03 11.96
C LEU A 273 -7.30 1.39 12.29
N ILE A 274 -8.45 1.55 12.92
CA ILE A 274 -8.95 2.82 13.47
C ILE A 274 -8.88 2.74 14.99
N SER A 275 -8.50 3.84 15.66
CA SER A 275 -8.52 3.95 17.12
C SER A 275 -9.80 4.67 17.52
N SER A 276 -10.78 3.92 18.01
CA SER A 276 -12.16 4.34 18.23
C SER A 276 -12.32 4.92 19.64
N PRO A 277 -13.06 6.02 19.84
CA PRO A 277 -13.30 6.59 21.17
C PRO A 277 -14.13 5.65 22.07
N ASN A 278 -15.08 4.92 21.47
CA ASN A 278 -15.94 3.90 22.07
C ASN A 278 -16.29 2.86 20.97
N HIS A 279 -17.03 1.80 21.31
CA HIS A 279 -17.45 0.74 20.37
C HIS A 279 -18.91 0.85 19.87
N THR A 280 -19.59 1.98 20.02
CA THR A 280 -21.00 2.13 19.56
C THR A 280 -21.15 1.94 18.04
N SER A 281 -22.28 1.36 17.62
CA SER A 281 -22.62 1.15 16.21
C SER A 281 -22.62 2.44 15.39
N GLU A 282 -23.05 3.54 16.00
CA GLU A 282 -22.98 4.89 15.47
C GLU A 282 -21.54 5.30 15.15
N THR A 283 -20.60 5.03 16.06
CA THR A 283 -19.17 5.32 15.88
C THR A 283 -18.59 4.45 14.76
N GLN A 284 -18.87 3.15 14.76
CA GLN A 284 -18.40 2.22 13.72
C GLN A 284 -18.96 2.59 12.32
N THR A 285 -20.23 3.02 12.25
CA THR A 285 -20.84 3.53 11.01
C THR A 285 -20.20 4.85 10.56
N ALA A 286 -19.92 5.75 11.49
CA ALA A 286 -19.23 7.01 11.20
C ALA A 286 -17.78 6.79 10.72
N GLU A 287 -17.11 5.76 11.22
CA GLU A 287 -15.79 5.34 10.75
C GLU A 287 -15.82 4.85 9.29
N TRP A 288 -16.80 4.01 8.90
CA TRP A 288 -17.02 3.63 7.51
C TRP A 288 -17.36 4.83 6.60
N LYS A 289 -18.26 5.72 7.05
CA LYS A 289 -18.58 6.98 6.35
C LYS A 289 -17.33 7.85 6.15
N SER A 290 -16.47 7.96 7.15
CA SER A 290 -15.20 8.69 7.08
C SER A 290 -14.19 8.03 6.13
N PHE A 291 -14.12 6.70 6.14
CA PHE A 291 -13.27 5.93 5.22
C PHE A 291 -13.64 6.17 3.75
N PHE A 292 -14.91 5.99 3.37
CA PHE A 292 -15.36 6.23 2.00
C PHE A 292 -15.31 7.72 1.62
N THR A 293 -15.50 8.65 2.57
CA THR A 293 -15.28 10.09 2.31
C THR A 293 -13.81 10.38 1.96
N ARG A 294 -12.86 9.77 2.68
CA ARG A 294 -11.43 9.89 2.36
C ARG A 294 -11.08 9.27 1.01
N LEU A 295 -11.70 8.15 0.63
CA LEU A 295 -11.56 7.57 -0.70
C LEU A 295 -12.06 8.54 -1.80
N LYS A 296 -13.25 9.12 -1.62
CA LYS A 296 -13.85 10.14 -2.50
C LYS A 296 -12.91 11.34 -2.70
N GLU A 297 -12.38 11.88 -1.61
CA GLU A 297 -11.43 13.00 -1.65
C GLU A 297 -10.13 12.67 -2.37
N ILE A 298 -9.53 11.50 -2.07
CA ILE A 298 -8.27 11.06 -2.70
C ILE A 298 -8.43 10.94 -4.21
N TRP A 299 -9.58 10.44 -4.69
CA TRP A 299 -9.86 10.38 -6.12
C TRP A 299 -10.09 11.76 -6.73
N ASN A 300 -11.00 12.57 -6.17
CA ASN A 300 -11.38 13.86 -6.76
C ASN A 300 -10.23 14.89 -6.76
N LYS A 301 -9.26 14.76 -5.84
CA LYS A 301 -8.05 15.61 -5.79
C LYS A 301 -6.91 15.10 -6.70
N CYS A 302 -6.94 13.82 -7.09
CA CYS A 302 -5.92 13.19 -7.93
C CYS A 302 -6.12 13.56 -9.42
N PRO A 303 -5.04 13.73 -10.22
CA PRO A 303 -5.14 13.96 -11.66
C PRO A 303 -5.98 12.93 -12.45
N LEU A 304 -6.15 11.71 -11.92
CA LEU A 304 -7.00 10.67 -12.53
C LEU A 304 -8.50 10.93 -12.35
N GLY A 305 -8.90 11.65 -11.30
CA GLY A 305 -10.30 11.92 -10.96
C GLY A 305 -10.82 13.27 -11.43
N THR A 306 -9.95 14.19 -11.84
CA THR A 306 -10.33 15.57 -12.23
C THR A 306 -11.38 15.62 -13.35
N HIS A 307 -11.33 14.70 -14.31
CA HIS A 307 -12.29 14.62 -15.42
C HIS A 307 -13.44 13.63 -15.20
N ALA A 308 -13.44 12.90 -14.08
CA ALA A 308 -14.44 11.87 -13.76
C ALA A 308 -14.62 11.76 -12.23
N PRO A 309 -15.06 12.84 -11.54
CA PRO A 309 -15.18 12.86 -10.09
C PRO A 309 -16.20 11.83 -9.59
N MET A 310 -16.05 11.41 -8.33
CA MET A 310 -16.99 10.52 -7.66
C MET A 310 -17.82 11.27 -6.61
N ALA A 311 -19.14 11.13 -6.71
CA ALA A 311 -20.09 11.35 -5.62
C ALA A 311 -20.16 10.11 -4.71
N MET A 312 -20.70 10.25 -3.49
CA MET A 312 -20.73 9.15 -2.51
C MET A 312 -21.55 7.93 -2.96
N HIS A 313 -22.62 8.15 -3.74
CA HIS A 313 -23.48 7.06 -4.23
C HIS A 313 -22.75 6.02 -5.09
N HIS A 314 -21.62 6.39 -5.72
CA HIS A 314 -20.78 5.45 -6.47
C HIS A 314 -20.13 4.40 -5.57
N PHE A 315 -19.89 4.71 -4.29
CA PHE A 315 -19.40 3.74 -3.33
C PHE A 315 -20.56 2.96 -2.70
N THR A 316 -21.63 3.64 -2.26
CA THR A 316 -22.73 2.95 -1.55
C THR A 316 -23.51 1.98 -2.44
N ARG A 317 -23.71 2.28 -3.73
CA ARG A 317 -24.36 1.36 -4.70
C ARG A 317 -23.58 0.04 -4.92
N LEU A 318 -22.29 0.01 -4.55
CA LEU A 318 -21.48 -1.21 -4.57
C LEU A 318 -21.60 -2.03 -3.29
N ILE A 319 -21.90 -1.42 -2.13
CA ILE A 319 -21.87 -2.11 -0.83
C ILE A 319 -23.11 -3.01 -0.71
N ARG A 320 -22.94 -4.31 -0.96
CA ARG A 320 -24.03 -5.32 -0.93
C ARG A 320 -24.06 -6.17 0.33
N GLY A 321 -23.24 -5.83 1.32
CA GLY A 321 -23.37 -6.45 2.63
C GLY A 321 -22.20 -6.22 3.59
N MET A 322 -22.37 -6.78 4.79
CA MET A 322 -21.41 -6.71 5.89
C MET A 322 -21.12 -8.09 6.50
N ASN A 323 -19.86 -8.31 6.87
CA ASN A 323 -19.39 -9.47 7.64
C ASN A 323 -18.74 -9.01 8.96
N SER A 324 -19.08 -9.67 10.07
CA SER A 324 -18.68 -9.27 11.42
C SER A 324 -18.73 -10.48 12.37
N ASP A 325 -18.50 -10.29 13.67
CA ASP A 325 -19.04 -11.21 14.67
C ASP A 325 -20.58 -11.04 14.83
N HIS A 326 -21.16 -11.75 15.82
CA HIS A 326 -22.61 -11.83 16.11
C HIS A 326 -23.07 -10.88 17.23
N ALA A 327 -22.28 -9.89 17.64
CA ALA A 327 -22.65 -8.97 18.71
C ALA A 327 -23.79 -8.00 18.29
N ALA A 328 -24.58 -7.58 19.27
CA ALA A 328 -25.77 -6.75 19.02
C ALA A 328 -25.43 -5.37 18.39
N ASP A 329 -24.27 -4.82 18.72
CA ASP A 329 -23.74 -3.59 18.10
C ASP A 329 -23.33 -3.82 16.64
N GLN A 330 -22.86 -5.00 16.26
CA GLN A 330 -22.53 -5.35 14.88
C GLN A 330 -23.79 -5.49 14.02
N HIS A 331 -24.83 -6.17 14.53
CA HIS A 331 -26.14 -6.24 13.86
C HIS A 331 -26.74 -4.83 13.63
N LYS A 332 -26.64 -3.94 14.63
CA LYS A 332 -27.06 -2.53 14.49
C LYS A 332 -26.17 -1.75 13.52
N THR A 333 -24.86 -2.00 13.48
CA THR A 333 -23.92 -1.37 12.52
C THR A 333 -24.25 -1.77 11.09
N ALA A 334 -24.52 -3.06 10.84
CA ALA A 334 -24.93 -3.54 9.52
C ALA A 334 -26.20 -2.84 9.02
N ARG A 335 -27.20 -2.66 9.91
CA ARG A 335 -28.42 -1.91 9.59
C ARG A 335 -28.15 -0.44 9.28
N LEU A 336 -27.37 0.25 10.13
CA LEU A 336 -27.00 1.66 9.93
C LEU A 336 -26.19 1.90 8.63
N ILE A 337 -25.44 0.90 8.16
CA ILE A 337 -24.74 0.93 6.86
C ILE A 337 -25.73 0.71 5.71
N MET A 338 -26.67 -0.25 5.82
CA MET A 338 -27.73 -0.46 4.84
C MET A 338 -28.61 0.79 4.66
N GLU A 339 -29.12 1.35 5.76
CA GLU A 339 -29.91 2.59 5.80
C GLU A 339 -29.13 3.76 5.18
N TRP A 340 -27.83 3.88 5.46
CA TRP A 340 -26.97 4.87 4.83
C TRP A 340 -26.84 4.66 3.31
N CYS A 341 -26.74 3.41 2.84
CA CYS A 341 -26.62 3.12 1.42
C CYS A 341 -27.92 3.46 0.67
N GLN A 342 -29.08 3.09 1.22
CA GLN A 342 -30.39 3.45 0.70
C GLN A 342 -30.59 4.98 0.67
N ALA A 343 -30.35 5.67 1.79
CA ALA A 343 -30.47 7.14 1.85
C ALA A 343 -29.57 7.84 0.84
N THR A 344 -28.34 7.37 0.64
CA THR A 344 -27.39 7.95 -0.33
C THR A 344 -27.79 7.70 -1.79
N ASP A 345 -28.44 6.57 -2.09
CA ASP A 345 -29.02 6.30 -3.42
C ASP A 345 -30.25 7.16 -3.71
N ARG A 346 -31.11 7.40 -2.71
CA ARG A 346 -32.30 8.26 -2.82
C ARG A 346 -31.90 9.72 -2.98
N GLU A 347 -31.03 10.22 -2.11
CA GLU A 347 -30.44 11.56 -2.23
C GLU A 347 -29.85 11.79 -3.63
N ALA A 348 -29.18 10.79 -4.21
CA ALA A 348 -28.70 10.85 -5.60
C ALA A 348 -29.84 10.96 -6.63
N ARG A 349 -30.87 10.10 -6.57
CA ARG A 349 -31.99 10.11 -7.53
C ARG A 349 -32.76 11.44 -7.51
N GLY A 350 -32.99 12.02 -6.34
CA GLY A 350 -33.65 13.32 -6.24
C GLY A 350 -32.77 14.46 -6.74
N ASN A 351 -31.45 14.41 -6.50
CA ASN A 351 -30.51 15.34 -7.11
C ASN A 351 -30.54 15.25 -8.64
N ASP A 352 -30.54 14.03 -9.21
CA ASP A 352 -30.62 13.81 -10.65
C ASP A 352 -31.90 14.41 -11.25
N ILE A 353 -33.03 14.34 -10.53
CA ILE A 353 -34.30 14.99 -10.89
C ILE A 353 -34.20 16.52 -10.79
N LEU A 354 -33.79 17.07 -9.65
CA LEU A 354 -33.74 18.52 -9.41
C LEU A 354 -32.79 19.25 -10.37
N VAL A 355 -31.67 18.60 -10.76
CA VAL A 355 -30.73 19.11 -11.76
C VAL A 355 -31.29 19.04 -13.18
N SER A 356 -32.27 18.17 -13.43
CA SER A 356 -32.94 18.03 -14.73
C SER A 356 -34.16 18.95 -14.90
N LEU A 357 -34.65 19.60 -13.84
CA LEU A 357 -35.79 20.53 -13.91
C LEU A 357 -35.43 21.82 -14.67
N PRO A 358 -36.36 22.39 -15.45
CA PRO A 358 -36.24 23.76 -15.93
C PRO A 358 -36.03 24.75 -14.77
N PRO A 359 -35.22 25.82 -14.92
CA PRO A 359 -34.92 26.75 -13.83
C PRO A 359 -36.15 27.38 -13.16
N THR A 360 -37.24 27.57 -13.90
CA THR A 360 -38.53 28.07 -13.40
C THR A 360 -39.25 27.06 -12.50
N GLU A 361 -39.19 25.77 -12.83
CA GLU A 361 -39.81 24.69 -12.05
C GLU A 361 -38.98 24.38 -10.80
N LEU A 362 -37.65 24.34 -10.94
CA LEU A 362 -36.75 24.21 -9.80
C LEU A 362 -36.96 25.37 -8.80
N LEU A 363 -37.06 26.61 -9.27
CA LEU A 363 -37.33 27.76 -8.41
C LEU A 363 -38.70 27.65 -7.73
N ALA A 364 -39.75 27.20 -8.44
CA ALA A 364 -41.07 27.00 -7.84
C ALA A 364 -41.04 25.94 -6.71
N VAL A 365 -40.41 24.79 -6.94
CA VAL A 365 -40.28 23.71 -5.93
C VAL A 365 -39.46 24.16 -4.71
N LEU A 366 -38.38 24.93 -4.92
CA LEU A 366 -37.59 25.49 -3.82
C LEU A 366 -38.38 26.55 -3.03
N CYS A 367 -39.14 27.42 -3.71
CA CYS A 367 -40.01 28.40 -3.08
C CYS A 367 -41.18 27.79 -2.30
N GLU A 368 -41.64 26.57 -2.65
CA GLU A 368 -42.66 25.85 -1.88
C GLU A 368 -42.10 25.23 -0.58
N ASN A 369 -40.84 24.78 -0.60
CA ASN A 369 -40.26 23.97 0.48
C ASN A 369 -39.34 24.72 1.45
N LEU A 370 -38.71 25.82 1.02
CA LEU A 370 -37.90 26.68 1.88
C LEU A 370 -38.70 27.36 3.00
N PRO A 371 -39.93 27.91 2.78
CA PRO A 371 -40.73 28.49 3.87
C PRO A 371 -41.00 27.48 5.00
N ARG A 372 -41.34 26.24 4.65
CA ARG A 372 -41.59 25.16 5.62
C ARG A 372 -40.37 24.86 6.50
N HIS A 373 -39.16 25.00 5.97
CA HIS A 373 -37.92 24.87 6.74
C HIS A 373 -37.62 26.10 7.59
N ILE A 374 -37.87 27.31 7.06
CA ILE A 374 -37.76 28.56 7.80
C ILE A 374 -38.71 28.57 9.01
N ASP A 375 -39.94 28.05 8.88
CA ASP A 375 -40.90 27.97 9.98
C ASP A 375 -40.44 26.98 11.08
N ARG A 376 -39.88 25.82 10.71
CA ARG A 376 -39.32 24.84 11.66
C ARG A 376 -38.23 25.43 12.57
N ILE A 377 -37.44 26.40 12.09
CA ILE A 377 -36.35 27.04 12.85
C ILE A 377 -36.78 28.32 13.59
N GLY A 378 -38.09 28.61 13.68
CA GLY A 378 -38.63 29.79 14.37
C GLY A 378 -39.07 30.94 13.46
N GLY A 379 -39.20 30.69 12.16
CA GLY A 379 -39.77 31.63 11.20
C GLY A 379 -38.79 32.64 10.61
N ALA A 380 -39.30 33.46 9.70
CA ALA A 380 -38.50 34.36 8.86
C ALA A 380 -37.64 35.35 9.65
N ALA A 381 -38.07 35.78 10.84
CA ALA A 381 -37.30 36.68 11.71
C ALA A 381 -36.00 36.04 12.21
N VAL A 382 -36.02 34.76 12.58
CA VAL A 382 -34.81 34.01 12.99
C VAL A 382 -33.90 33.80 11.79
N TYR A 383 -34.45 33.38 10.65
CA TYR A 383 -33.69 33.17 9.41
C TYR A 383 -33.02 34.46 8.88
N GLN A 384 -33.61 35.64 9.08
CA GLN A 384 -32.99 36.92 8.70
C GLN A 384 -31.83 37.34 9.61
N LEU A 385 -31.80 36.88 10.87
CA LEU A 385 -30.74 37.16 11.83
C LEU A 385 -29.54 36.19 11.71
N MET A 386 -29.71 35.07 11.01
CA MET A 386 -28.65 34.10 10.72
C MET A 386 -27.55 34.65 9.80
N SER A 387 -26.32 34.17 10.02
CA SER A 387 -25.18 34.36 9.13
C SER A 387 -25.42 33.82 7.71
N ALA A 388 -24.49 34.07 6.79
CA ALA A 388 -24.58 33.50 5.44
C ALA A 388 -24.39 31.98 5.48
N GLU A 389 -23.49 31.53 6.36
CA GLU A 389 -23.13 30.13 6.60
C GLU A 389 -24.29 29.33 7.21
N GLU A 390 -24.99 29.89 8.21
CA GLU A 390 -26.17 29.26 8.82
C GLU A 390 -27.34 29.20 7.84
N ARG A 391 -27.58 30.26 7.06
CA ARG A 391 -28.62 30.23 6.01
C ARG A 391 -28.30 29.23 4.89
N GLN A 392 -27.03 29.09 4.52
CA GLN A 392 -26.61 28.06 3.57
C GLN A 392 -26.84 26.65 4.16
N ALA A 393 -26.54 26.43 5.44
CA ALA A 393 -26.80 25.14 6.08
C ALA A 393 -28.30 24.78 6.10
N VAL A 394 -29.19 25.75 6.38
CA VAL A 394 -30.66 25.57 6.30
C VAL A 394 -31.11 25.27 4.86
N TYR A 395 -30.53 25.93 3.87
CA TYR A 395 -30.81 25.63 2.45
C TYR A 395 -30.33 24.22 2.07
N ASP A 396 -29.11 23.84 2.46
CA ASP A 396 -28.51 22.53 2.17
C ASP A 396 -29.31 21.40 2.82
N GLU A 397 -29.80 21.59 4.05
CA GLU A 397 -30.69 20.65 4.74
C GLU A 397 -32.05 20.50 4.02
N MET A 398 -32.69 21.61 3.66
CA MET A 398 -33.96 21.62 2.92
C MET A 398 -33.83 20.95 1.54
N TYR A 399 -32.78 21.30 0.80
CA TYR A 399 -32.48 20.70 -0.51
C TYR A 399 -32.24 19.19 -0.38
N ARG A 400 -31.60 18.76 0.71
CA ARG A 400 -31.32 17.35 0.99
C ARG A 400 -32.56 16.55 1.42
N GLU A 401 -33.46 17.10 2.26
CA GLU A 401 -34.76 16.49 2.53
C GLU A 401 -35.57 16.32 1.24
N LEU A 402 -35.63 17.37 0.42
CA LEU A 402 -36.33 17.37 -0.86
C LEU A 402 -35.77 16.32 -1.83
N SER A 403 -34.43 16.22 -1.95
CA SER A 403 -33.78 15.19 -2.77
C SER A 403 -34.04 13.76 -2.26
N ILE A 404 -34.07 13.54 -0.95
CA ILE A 404 -34.41 12.22 -0.40
C ILE A 404 -35.88 11.86 -0.71
N LYS A 405 -36.81 12.82 -0.58
CA LYS A 405 -38.23 12.65 -0.91
C LYS A 405 -38.45 12.30 -2.39
N LEU A 406 -37.99 13.16 -3.31
CA LEU A 406 -38.14 12.95 -4.76
C LEU A 406 -37.41 11.69 -5.22
N GLY A 407 -36.25 11.38 -4.62
CA GLY A 407 -35.51 10.16 -4.92
C GLY A 407 -36.15 8.87 -4.40
N GLN A 408 -36.96 8.96 -3.35
CA GLN A 408 -37.77 7.85 -2.85
C GLN A 408 -39.00 7.63 -3.73
N GLU A 409 -39.70 8.70 -4.14
CA GLU A 409 -40.79 8.63 -5.12
C GLU A 409 -40.32 8.01 -6.46
N ALA A 410 -39.13 8.41 -6.93
CA ALA A 410 -38.51 7.84 -8.12
C ALA A 410 -38.04 6.39 -7.93
N PHE A 411 -37.60 6.01 -6.72
CA PHE A 411 -37.32 4.61 -6.40
C PHE A 411 -38.60 3.75 -6.37
N GLU A 412 -39.71 4.30 -5.86
CA GLU A 412 -41.01 3.63 -5.81
C GLU A 412 -41.63 3.38 -7.19
N GLN A 413 -41.23 4.14 -8.22
CA GLN A 413 -41.61 3.89 -9.61
C GLN A 413 -40.80 2.78 -10.30
N LEU A 414 -39.70 2.28 -9.69
CA LEU A 414 -38.86 1.25 -10.30
C LEU A 414 -39.54 -0.14 -10.33
N PRO A 415 -39.23 -0.99 -11.34
CA PRO A 415 -39.61 -2.40 -11.34
C PRO A 415 -39.08 -3.14 -10.10
N ALA A 416 -39.82 -4.14 -9.61
CA ALA A 416 -39.48 -4.87 -8.38
C ALA A 416 -38.09 -5.54 -8.44
N SER A 417 -37.69 -6.06 -9.59
CA SER A 417 -36.34 -6.60 -9.82
C SER A 417 -35.24 -5.54 -9.66
N VAL A 418 -35.47 -4.31 -10.15
CA VAL A 418 -34.54 -3.19 -10.02
C VAL A 418 -34.50 -2.67 -8.58
N LYS A 419 -35.65 -2.58 -7.89
CA LYS A 419 -35.71 -2.25 -6.45
C LYS A 419 -34.88 -3.21 -5.62
N ARG A 420 -35.10 -4.52 -5.79
CA ARG A 420 -34.29 -5.57 -5.15
C ARG A 420 -32.82 -5.45 -5.53
N ALA A 421 -32.50 -5.28 -6.81
CA ALA A 421 -31.12 -5.12 -7.28
C ALA A 421 -30.43 -3.82 -6.80
N VAL A 422 -31.16 -2.83 -6.25
CA VAL A 422 -30.59 -1.62 -5.62
C VAL A 422 -30.46 -1.78 -4.10
N ASP A 423 -31.47 -2.35 -3.45
CA ASP A 423 -31.56 -2.43 -1.98
C ASP A 423 -31.01 -3.74 -1.39
N LEU A 424 -30.61 -4.71 -2.21
CA LEU A 424 -30.02 -5.97 -1.76
C LEU A 424 -28.76 -5.72 -0.92
N PHE A 425 -28.91 -5.89 0.39
CA PHE A 425 -27.85 -5.85 1.39
C PHE A 425 -27.95 -7.12 2.24
N VAL A 426 -26.87 -7.88 2.31
CA VAL A 426 -26.77 -9.11 3.08
C VAL A 426 -25.93 -8.89 4.34
N TRP A 427 -26.21 -9.62 5.41
CA TRP A 427 -25.30 -9.74 6.54
C TRP A 427 -25.05 -11.22 6.82
N CYS A 428 -23.80 -11.57 7.15
CA CYS A 428 -23.43 -12.91 7.58
C CYS A 428 -22.43 -12.83 8.73
N GLY A 429 -22.74 -13.48 9.85
CA GLY A 429 -21.88 -13.51 11.03
C GLY A 429 -20.79 -14.59 10.96
N CYS A 430 -19.59 -14.26 11.42
CA CYS A 430 -18.40 -15.09 11.41
C CYS A 430 -18.64 -16.52 11.94
N CYS A 431 -18.29 -17.52 11.13
CA CYS A 431 -18.49 -18.93 11.43
C CYS A 431 -17.77 -19.38 12.71
N MET A 432 -16.62 -18.77 13.03
CA MET A 432 -15.91 -19.03 14.29
C MET A 432 -16.72 -18.68 15.52
N HIS A 433 -17.48 -17.58 15.47
CA HIS A 433 -18.28 -17.12 16.60
C HIS A 433 -19.58 -17.91 16.78
N LYS A 434 -20.02 -18.65 15.75
CA LYS A 434 -21.13 -19.61 15.87
C LYS A 434 -20.73 -20.80 16.77
N ASP A 435 -19.67 -21.53 16.41
CA ASP A 435 -19.14 -22.67 17.20
C ASP A 435 -18.73 -22.26 18.62
N LEU A 436 -18.11 -21.08 18.76
CA LEU A 436 -17.71 -20.53 20.05
C LEU A 436 -18.92 -20.33 21.00
N ASN A 437 -20.02 -19.78 20.48
CA ASN A 437 -21.22 -19.55 21.27
C ASN A 437 -22.04 -20.82 21.47
N ALA A 438 -22.05 -21.77 20.51
CA ALA A 438 -22.67 -23.07 20.70
C ALA A 438 -21.98 -23.89 21.81
N THR A 439 -20.64 -23.88 21.84
CA THR A 439 -19.85 -24.45 22.95
C THR A 439 -20.21 -23.80 24.30
N LYS A 440 -20.42 -22.48 24.32
CA LYS A 440 -20.88 -21.74 25.51
C LYS A 440 -22.30 -22.13 25.93
N GLY A 441 -23.22 -22.28 24.98
CA GLY A 441 -24.60 -22.73 25.21
C GLY A 441 -24.68 -24.14 25.79
N GLY A 442 -23.97 -25.08 25.17
CA GLY A 442 -23.87 -26.46 25.67
C GLY A 442 -23.31 -26.52 27.09
N ASN A 443 -22.32 -25.69 27.42
CA ASN A 443 -21.82 -25.61 28.79
C ASN A 443 -22.87 -25.04 29.78
N VAL A 444 -23.69 -24.06 29.37
CA VAL A 444 -24.76 -23.53 30.23
C VAL A 444 -25.79 -24.61 30.54
N SER A 445 -26.29 -25.32 29.53
CA SER A 445 -27.27 -26.41 29.74
C SER A 445 -26.67 -27.61 30.47
N LEU A 446 -25.38 -27.93 30.26
CA LEU A 446 -24.64 -28.89 31.06
C LEU A 446 -24.50 -28.46 32.53
N MET A 447 -24.35 -27.17 32.84
CA MET A 447 -24.35 -26.71 34.25
C MET A 447 -25.75 -26.79 34.88
N ALA A 448 -26.81 -26.51 34.13
CA ALA A 448 -28.20 -26.65 34.59
C ALA A 448 -28.61 -28.12 34.83
N PHE A 449 -28.11 -29.05 34.01
CA PHE A 449 -28.41 -30.49 34.09
C PHE A 449 -28.18 -31.09 35.47
N TRP A 450 -27.07 -30.78 36.15
CA TRP A 450 -26.76 -31.37 37.46
C TRP A 450 -27.85 -31.08 38.49
N ALA A 451 -28.30 -29.82 38.57
CA ALA A 451 -29.39 -29.42 39.45
C ALA A 451 -30.73 -30.05 39.03
N ALA A 452 -31.04 -30.05 37.73
CA ALA A 452 -32.29 -30.63 37.21
C ALA A 452 -32.39 -32.14 37.41
N ALA A 453 -31.26 -32.86 37.44
CA ALA A 453 -31.18 -34.29 37.68
C ALA A 453 -31.00 -34.67 39.17
N GLY A 454 -30.90 -33.69 40.08
CA GLY A 454 -30.63 -33.94 41.51
C GLY A 454 -29.23 -34.49 41.81
N ILE A 455 -28.28 -34.33 40.89
CA ILE A 455 -26.91 -34.86 40.99
C ILE A 455 -25.99 -33.77 41.55
N PRO A 456 -25.10 -34.06 42.51
CA PRO A 456 -24.05 -33.14 42.94
C PRO A 456 -23.22 -32.65 41.73
N GLY A 457 -23.31 -31.36 41.44
CA GLY A 457 -22.62 -30.75 40.30
C GLY A 457 -21.09 -30.69 40.47
N PRO A 458 -20.35 -30.34 39.41
CA PRO A 458 -18.90 -30.23 39.46
C PRO A 458 -18.42 -29.29 40.57
N ALA A 459 -17.31 -29.64 41.21
CA ALA A 459 -16.78 -28.90 42.36
C ALA A 459 -16.64 -27.40 42.08
N LYS A 460 -17.13 -26.58 43.02
CA LYS A 460 -17.06 -25.12 43.01
C LYS A 460 -15.63 -24.68 43.33
N LEU A 461 -15.02 -23.91 42.43
CA LEU A 461 -13.64 -23.42 42.56
C LEU A 461 -13.67 -21.94 42.95
N MET A 462 -13.98 -21.74 44.24
CA MET A 462 -14.10 -20.44 44.90
C MET A 462 -12.77 -19.69 44.95
N ASN A 463 -12.81 -18.35 44.84
CA ASN A 463 -11.68 -17.49 45.20
C ASN A 463 -11.58 -17.32 46.73
N LYS A 464 -10.54 -16.63 47.24
CA LYS A 464 -10.34 -16.44 48.69
C LYS A 464 -11.51 -15.76 49.41
N GLU A 465 -12.14 -14.79 48.77
CA GLU A 465 -13.26 -14.04 49.34
C GLU A 465 -14.54 -14.87 49.34
N GLN A 466 -14.74 -15.68 48.29
CA GLN A 466 -15.82 -16.66 48.21
C GLN A 466 -15.65 -17.75 49.27
N VAL A 467 -14.44 -18.26 49.52
CA VAL A 467 -14.18 -19.18 50.64
C VAL A 467 -14.49 -18.51 51.99
N ALA A 468 -14.10 -17.26 52.20
CA ALA A 468 -14.43 -16.52 53.42
C ALA A 468 -15.94 -16.27 53.59
N ALA A 469 -16.66 -15.96 52.51
CA ALA A 469 -18.12 -15.78 52.50
C ALA A 469 -18.88 -17.11 52.69
N SER A 470 -18.36 -18.22 52.17
CA SER A 470 -18.89 -19.58 52.37
C SER A 470 -18.57 -20.17 53.74
N ALA A 471 -17.65 -19.56 54.49
CA ALA A 471 -17.40 -19.84 55.91
C ALA A 471 -18.17 -18.88 56.85
N SER A 472 -19.08 -18.05 56.31
CA SER A 472 -19.93 -17.15 57.09
C SER A 472 -21.07 -17.89 57.78
N SER A 473 -21.56 -17.35 58.89
CA SER A 473 -22.84 -17.75 59.50
C SER A 473 -24.07 -17.11 58.81
N ASP A 474 -23.87 -16.12 57.94
CA ASP A 474 -24.90 -15.57 57.05
C ASP A 474 -25.15 -16.55 55.89
N SER A 475 -26.27 -17.26 55.94
CA SER A 475 -26.67 -18.28 54.97
C SER A 475 -26.84 -17.74 53.54
N GLU A 476 -27.15 -16.45 53.34
CA GLU A 476 -27.25 -15.86 52.00
C GLU A 476 -25.93 -15.23 51.55
N ALA A 477 -25.00 -14.90 52.45
CA ALA A 477 -23.60 -14.71 52.08
C ALA A 477 -22.99 -16.01 51.53
N VAL A 478 -23.27 -17.15 52.18
CA VAL A 478 -22.90 -18.48 51.69
C VAL A 478 -23.57 -18.75 50.34
N LEU A 479 -24.90 -18.64 50.24
CA LEU A 479 -25.66 -18.91 49.01
C LEU A 479 -25.20 -18.03 47.83
N ARG A 480 -24.99 -16.73 48.03
CA ARG A 480 -24.47 -15.83 46.99
C ARG A 480 -23.04 -16.20 46.58
N SER A 481 -22.20 -16.61 47.52
CA SER A 481 -20.84 -17.09 47.23
C SER A 481 -20.88 -18.35 46.36
N GLU A 482 -21.72 -19.32 46.72
CA GLU A 482 -21.91 -20.56 45.96
C GLU A 482 -22.48 -20.31 44.56
N LEU A 483 -23.47 -19.42 44.42
CA LEU A 483 -24.03 -19.03 43.13
C LEU A 483 -23.00 -18.31 42.25
N ALA A 484 -22.22 -17.39 42.80
CA ALA A 484 -21.16 -16.65 42.08
C ALA A 484 -19.89 -17.48 41.82
N ALA A 485 -19.72 -18.63 42.48
CA ALA A 485 -18.56 -19.49 42.29
C ALA A 485 -18.70 -20.35 41.02
N GLY A 486 -17.76 -20.17 40.09
CA GLY A 486 -17.61 -21.04 38.92
C GLY A 486 -17.19 -22.47 39.32
N ALA A 487 -17.50 -23.44 38.46
CA ALA A 487 -17.34 -24.86 38.76
C ALA A 487 -16.61 -25.64 37.65
N GLY A 488 -16.07 -26.80 38.01
CA GLY A 488 -15.63 -27.84 37.07
C GLY A 488 -14.51 -27.44 36.11
N GLY A 489 -14.41 -28.20 35.00
CA GLY A 489 -13.31 -28.14 34.03
C GLY A 489 -13.07 -26.76 33.42
N VAL A 490 -14.13 -26.03 33.06
CA VAL A 490 -14.02 -24.68 32.47
C VAL A 490 -13.39 -23.71 33.47
N LYS A 491 -13.85 -23.68 34.72
CA LYS A 491 -13.28 -22.82 35.77
C LYS A 491 -11.86 -23.26 36.15
N LEU A 492 -11.59 -24.57 36.21
CA LEU A 492 -10.26 -25.12 36.48
C LEU A 492 -9.27 -24.67 35.40
N ALA A 493 -9.60 -24.88 34.13
CA ALA A 493 -8.74 -24.49 33.01
C ALA A 493 -8.55 -22.97 32.94
N MET A 494 -9.58 -22.17 33.23
CA MET A 494 -9.45 -20.71 33.35
C MET A 494 -8.42 -20.32 34.42
N LEU A 495 -8.48 -20.95 35.62
CA LEU A 495 -7.50 -20.76 36.69
C LEU A 495 -6.09 -21.24 36.30
N CYS A 496 -5.98 -22.40 35.64
CA CYS A 496 -4.72 -22.90 35.10
C CYS A 496 -4.12 -21.97 34.05
N GLY A 497 -4.93 -21.29 33.23
CA GLY A 497 -4.44 -20.27 32.30
C GLY A 497 -3.98 -18.99 32.99
N LEU A 498 -4.69 -18.56 34.04
CA LEU A 498 -4.24 -17.46 34.90
C LEU A 498 -2.93 -17.79 35.64
N LEU A 499 -2.65 -19.07 35.89
CA LEU A 499 -1.42 -19.53 36.54
C LEU A 499 -0.28 -19.78 35.52
N PHE A 500 -0.45 -20.72 34.59
CA PHE A 500 0.57 -21.18 33.63
C PHE A 500 0.71 -20.26 32.40
N LYS A 501 -0.09 -19.20 32.29
CA LYS A 501 0.01 -18.20 31.22
C LYS A 501 -0.42 -16.80 31.69
N ASN A 502 -0.03 -16.46 32.92
CA ASN A 502 -0.22 -15.12 33.48
C ASN A 502 0.42 -14.04 32.59
N LYS A 503 -0.11 -12.82 32.65
CA LYS A 503 0.42 -11.62 31.98
C LYS A 503 1.64 -11.02 32.69
N SER A 504 1.88 -11.41 33.94
CA SER A 504 3.03 -11.04 34.77
C SER A 504 3.93 -12.25 34.97
N ASP A 505 5.13 -12.22 34.40
CA ASP A 505 6.14 -13.28 34.51
C ASP A 505 6.63 -13.50 35.97
N LYS A 506 6.31 -12.58 36.88
CA LYS A 506 6.58 -12.68 38.33
C LYS A 506 5.48 -13.39 39.13
N LEU A 507 4.28 -13.55 38.56
CA LEU A 507 3.11 -14.17 39.22
C LEU A 507 2.69 -15.47 38.52
N GLY A 508 3.05 -15.64 37.25
CA GLY A 508 2.77 -16.85 36.48
C GLY A 508 3.83 -17.93 36.64
N GLN A 509 3.38 -19.18 36.51
CA GLN A 509 4.22 -20.39 36.47
C GLN A 509 4.50 -20.81 35.01
N HIS A 510 4.65 -19.85 34.08
CA HIS A 510 4.72 -20.14 32.65
C HIS A 510 5.98 -20.94 32.26
N GLU A 511 7.15 -20.48 32.70
CA GLU A 511 8.40 -21.18 32.39
C GLU A 511 8.55 -22.47 33.21
N SER A 512 8.08 -22.48 34.46
CA SER A 512 7.97 -23.68 35.29
C SER A 512 7.14 -24.79 34.62
N PHE A 513 6.00 -24.43 34.02
CA PHE A 513 5.15 -25.35 33.26
C PHE A 513 5.88 -25.88 32.02
N ARG A 514 6.55 -25.01 31.27
CA ARG A 514 7.31 -25.37 30.07
C ARG A 514 8.44 -26.34 30.38
N ILE A 515 9.27 -26.05 31.38
CA ILE A 515 10.38 -26.90 31.84
C ILE A 515 9.86 -28.25 32.37
N PHE A 516 8.75 -28.24 33.13
CA PHE A 516 8.12 -29.47 33.59
C PHE A 516 7.67 -30.37 32.42
N PHE A 517 6.95 -29.83 31.43
CA PHE A 517 6.49 -30.63 30.30
C PHE A 517 7.61 -31.01 29.32
N GLU A 518 8.66 -30.21 29.20
CA GLU A 518 9.89 -30.60 28.50
C GLU A 518 10.56 -31.80 29.17
N SER A 519 10.79 -31.75 30.49
CA SER A 519 11.37 -32.88 31.24
C SER A 519 10.50 -34.14 31.30
N ARG A 520 9.17 -34.01 31.14
CA ARG A 520 8.22 -35.13 31.21
C ARG A 520 7.82 -35.73 29.86
N VAL A 521 7.86 -34.96 28.78
CA VAL A 521 7.31 -35.34 27.46
C VAL A 521 8.29 -35.05 26.32
N GLY A 522 9.52 -34.65 26.61
CA GLY A 522 10.59 -34.41 25.62
C GLY A 522 10.36 -33.22 24.70
N ARG A 523 9.38 -32.36 24.99
CA ARG A 523 9.05 -31.17 24.19
C ARG A 523 8.50 -30.04 25.06
N ILE A 524 8.94 -28.81 24.78
CA ILE A 524 8.40 -27.60 25.42
C ILE A 524 6.92 -27.47 25.05
N LEU A 525 6.04 -27.58 26.04
CA LEU A 525 4.61 -27.28 25.90
C LEU A 525 4.28 -25.98 26.61
N ALA A 526 3.60 -25.07 25.90
CA ALA A 526 3.03 -23.86 26.47
C ALA A 526 1.52 -24.06 26.68
N TYR A 527 1.02 -23.84 27.90
CA TYR A 527 -0.41 -23.91 28.20
C TYR A 527 -1.23 -23.02 27.23
N PRO A 528 -2.46 -23.37 26.82
CA PRO A 528 -3.31 -22.51 26.01
C PRO A 528 -3.57 -21.16 26.70
N GLY A 529 -3.65 -20.08 25.93
CA GLY A 529 -3.89 -18.74 26.50
C GLY A 529 -5.38 -18.54 26.74
N THR A 530 -5.94 -18.98 27.86
CA THR A 530 -7.40 -19.01 28.11
C THR A 530 -8.12 -17.65 28.02
N SER A 531 -7.38 -16.55 28.08
CA SER A 531 -7.87 -15.18 27.86
C SER A 531 -7.79 -14.67 26.41
N ASN A 532 -7.22 -15.45 25.48
CA ASN A 532 -7.01 -15.08 24.06
C ASN A 532 -7.28 -16.25 23.08
N ASN A 533 -7.35 -17.49 23.56
CA ASN A 533 -7.68 -18.70 22.80
C ASN A 533 -9.18 -18.99 22.91
N ARG A 534 -9.73 -19.54 21.83
CA ARG A 534 -11.16 -19.91 21.69
C ARG A 534 -11.54 -21.04 22.68
N PHE A 535 -12.82 -21.13 23.05
CA PHE A 535 -13.34 -21.97 24.17
C PHE A 535 -13.15 -23.50 24.00
N GLN A 536 -12.61 -23.96 22.87
CA GLN A 536 -12.31 -25.35 22.55
C GLN A 536 -11.27 -26.00 23.49
N SER A 537 -10.55 -25.24 24.32
CA SER A 537 -9.49 -25.76 25.22
C SER A 537 -9.94 -26.09 26.66
N TYR A 538 -11.21 -26.41 26.89
CA TYR A 538 -11.81 -26.54 28.24
C TYR A 538 -12.43 -27.93 28.53
N LEU A 539 -11.95 -28.96 27.85
CA LEU A 539 -12.67 -30.21 27.66
C LEU A 539 -12.83 -31.06 28.93
N LEU A 540 -14.09 -31.37 29.25
CA LEU A 540 -14.52 -32.58 29.96
C LEU A 540 -15.07 -33.58 28.93
N ALA A 541 -15.30 -34.84 29.30
CA ALA A 541 -15.68 -35.92 28.37
C ALA A 541 -16.82 -35.55 27.38
N ALA A 542 -17.92 -34.97 27.84
CA ALA A 542 -19.03 -34.55 26.96
C ALA A 542 -18.64 -33.42 25.97
N ILE A 543 -17.77 -32.50 26.39
CA ILE A 543 -17.27 -31.40 25.56
C ILE A 543 -16.23 -31.93 24.56
N ALA A 544 -15.43 -32.93 24.96
CA ALA A 544 -14.48 -33.60 24.08
C ALA A 544 -15.19 -34.36 22.95
N LEU A 545 -16.24 -35.12 23.27
CA LEU A 545 -17.08 -35.77 22.27
C LEU A 545 -17.76 -34.75 21.33
N TYR A 546 -18.23 -33.60 21.85
CA TYR A 546 -18.73 -32.51 21.02
C TYR A 546 -17.64 -31.91 20.10
N ALA A 547 -16.40 -31.76 20.57
CA ALA A 547 -15.31 -31.22 19.75
C ALA A 547 -14.99 -32.15 18.57
N GLU A 548 -14.90 -33.46 18.80
CA GLU A 548 -14.69 -34.48 17.76
C GLU A 548 -15.89 -34.64 16.82
N ALA A 549 -17.12 -34.59 17.34
CA ALA A 549 -18.34 -34.78 16.55
C ALA A 549 -18.75 -33.54 15.74
N ILE A 550 -18.52 -32.32 16.25
CA ILE A 550 -19.00 -31.06 15.68
C ILE A 550 -17.85 -30.11 15.35
N SER A 551 -17.08 -29.65 16.36
CA SER A 551 -16.20 -28.49 16.19
C SER A 551 -15.05 -28.74 15.21
N TYR A 552 -14.33 -29.88 15.29
CA TYR A 552 -13.25 -30.18 14.36
C TYR A 552 -13.77 -30.42 12.92
N PRO A 553 -14.79 -31.28 12.67
CA PRO A 553 -15.46 -31.37 11.36
C PRO A 553 -15.90 -30.02 10.77
N TYR A 554 -16.61 -29.20 11.55
CA TYR A 554 -17.08 -27.89 11.10
C TYR A 554 -15.91 -26.95 10.79
N MET A 555 -14.83 -26.99 11.58
CA MET A 555 -13.60 -26.24 11.32
C MET A 555 -12.89 -26.68 10.03
N ARG A 556 -12.89 -27.98 9.71
CA ARG A 556 -12.38 -28.49 8.43
C ARG A 556 -13.19 -27.91 7.26
N GLU A 557 -14.51 -27.87 7.39
CA GLU A 557 -15.41 -27.36 6.34
C GLU A 557 -15.44 -25.83 6.17
N VAL A 558 -15.39 -25.04 7.25
CA VAL A 558 -15.43 -23.56 7.11
C VAL A 558 -14.05 -22.91 6.94
N ARG A 559 -12.96 -23.64 7.25
CA ARG A 559 -11.61 -23.06 7.41
C ARG A 559 -10.47 -23.88 6.80
N GLY A 560 -10.75 -25.06 6.23
CA GLY A 560 -9.74 -25.96 5.67
C GLY A 560 -9.04 -25.39 4.41
N PRO A 561 -7.92 -26.01 3.97
CA PRO A 561 -7.11 -25.51 2.86
C PRO A 561 -7.83 -25.40 1.51
N GLN A 562 -8.91 -26.17 1.33
CA GLN A 562 -9.76 -26.18 0.13
C GLN A 562 -10.92 -25.17 0.20
N ARG A 563 -11.06 -24.44 1.32
CA ARG A 563 -12.21 -23.61 1.67
C ARG A 563 -11.86 -22.14 1.92
N THR A 564 -10.58 -21.77 1.79
CA THR A 564 -10.05 -20.39 1.97
C THR A 564 -10.65 -19.33 1.03
N GLU A 565 -11.19 -19.75 -0.11
CA GLU A 565 -11.90 -18.87 -1.07
C GLU A 565 -13.41 -19.17 -1.16
N SER A 566 -13.94 -20.05 -0.28
CA SER A 566 -15.38 -20.33 -0.24
C SER A 566 -16.18 -19.16 0.33
N ASN A 567 -17.39 -18.99 -0.19
CA ASN A 567 -18.28 -17.87 0.11
C ASN A 567 -19.28 -18.28 1.21
N ALA A 568 -19.35 -17.50 2.30
CA ALA A 568 -20.18 -17.82 3.46
C ALA A 568 -21.66 -18.01 3.11
N LEU A 569 -22.16 -17.30 2.09
CA LEU A 569 -23.53 -17.41 1.59
C LEU A 569 -23.93 -18.83 1.16
N ASN A 570 -22.95 -19.69 0.86
CA ASN A 570 -23.17 -21.05 0.39
C ASN A 570 -23.14 -22.09 1.53
N LEU A 571 -22.99 -21.66 2.79
CA LEU A 571 -22.91 -22.55 3.95
C LEU A 571 -24.28 -22.96 4.51
N GLY A 572 -25.40 -22.57 3.92
CA GLY A 572 -26.75 -22.95 4.38
C GLY A 572 -26.89 -24.47 4.61
N PRO A 573 -26.64 -25.31 3.60
CA PRO A 573 -26.70 -26.77 3.73
C PRO A 573 -25.74 -27.36 4.77
N LEU A 574 -24.61 -26.70 5.06
CA LEU A 574 -23.69 -27.12 6.14
C LEU A 574 -24.31 -26.86 7.52
N HIS A 575 -24.97 -25.71 7.71
CA HIS A 575 -25.65 -25.39 8.96
C HIS A 575 -26.91 -26.24 9.16
N GLU A 576 -27.65 -26.54 8.10
CA GLU A 576 -28.77 -27.50 8.13
C GLU A 576 -28.29 -28.90 8.53
N LYS A 577 -27.24 -29.41 7.89
CA LYS A 577 -26.62 -30.70 8.27
C LYS A 577 -26.16 -30.71 9.73
N LEU A 578 -25.55 -29.61 10.19
CA LEU A 578 -25.07 -29.48 11.57
C LEU A 578 -26.23 -29.49 12.58
N ILE A 579 -27.29 -28.70 12.32
CA ILE A 579 -28.50 -28.66 13.14
C ILE A 579 -29.17 -30.05 13.20
N GLN A 580 -29.19 -30.79 12.10
CA GLN A 580 -29.71 -32.15 12.08
C GLN A 580 -28.81 -33.13 12.85
N HIS A 581 -27.48 -33.10 12.63
CA HIS A 581 -26.53 -33.97 13.35
C HIS A 581 -26.61 -33.79 14.87
N CYS A 582 -26.78 -32.54 15.34
CA CYS A 582 -27.06 -32.26 16.75
C CYS A 582 -28.37 -32.90 17.24
N LYS A 583 -29.45 -32.88 16.45
CA LYS A 583 -30.73 -33.54 16.78
C LYS A 583 -30.60 -35.06 16.80
N ASP A 584 -29.85 -35.62 15.86
CA ASP A 584 -29.63 -37.06 15.75
C ASP A 584 -28.82 -37.59 16.96
N ILE A 585 -27.81 -36.85 17.43
CA ILE A 585 -27.05 -37.17 18.65
C ILE A 585 -27.89 -37.00 19.94
N ILE A 586 -28.80 -36.02 19.99
CA ILE A 586 -29.74 -35.86 21.12
C ILE A 586 -30.73 -37.04 21.17
N ALA A 587 -31.26 -37.45 20.02
CA ALA A 587 -32.19 -38.58 19.90
C ALA A 587 -31.50 -39.94 20.12
N ASN A 588 -30.26 -40.09 19.66
CA ASN A 588 -29.46 -41.30 19.79
C ASN A 588 -28.03 -41.01 20.27
N PRO A 589 -27.82 -40.86 21.60
CA PRO A 589 -26.49 -40.62 22.17
C PRO A 589 -25.48 -41.75 21.91
N ASP A 590 -25.94 -42.96 21.55
CA ASP A 590 -25.08 -44.10 21.27
C ASP A 590 -24.29 -43.96 19.96
N LEU A 591 -24.62 -42.98 19.12
CA LEU A 591 -23.74 -42.50 18.03
C LEU A 591 -22.35 -42.06 18.55
N LEU A 592 -22.27 -41.60 19.80
CA LEU A 592 -21.03 -41.17 20.47
C LEU A 592 -20.72 -41.96 21.76
N LEU A 593 -21.57 -42.92 22.17
CA LEU A 593 -21.45 -43.64 23.45
C LEU A 593 -21.51 -45.17 23.35
N SER A 594 -21.85 -45.75 22.19
CA SER A 594 -21.77 -47.21 22.01
C SER A 594 -20.31 -47.69 22.09
N LEU A 595 -20.11 -48.99 22.38
CA LEU A 595 -18.78 -49.61 22.34
C LEU A 595 -18.13 -49.50 20.95
N ASP A 596 -18.96 -49.40 19.91
CA ASP A 596 -18.59 -49.35 18.49
C ASP A 596 -18.24 -47.92 18.04
N ALA A 597 -18.74 -46.88 18.72
CA ALA A 597 -18.60 -45.48 18.33
C ALA A 597 -17.15 -45.02 18.05
N PRO A 598 -16.10 -45.43 18.80
CA PRO A 598 -14.72 -45.07 18.48
C PRO A 598 -14.28 -45.51 17.07
N SER A 599 -14.85 -46.61 16.56
CA SER A 599 -14.63 -47.11 15.20
C SER A 599 -15.65 -46.59 14.19
N ASN A 600 -16.84 -46.16 14.63
CA ASN A 600 -17.95 -45.69 13.81
C ASN A 600 -17.97 -44.15 13.62
N TYR A 601 -16.80 -43.57 13.34
CA TYR A 601 -16.66 -42.13 13.08
C TYR A 601 -17.55 -41.63 11.93
N ALA A 602 -17.86 -42.49 10.95
CA ALA A 602 -18.72 -42.17 9.82
C ALA A 602 -20.17 -41.80 10.23
N ALA A 603 -20.64 -42.27 11.39
CA ALA A 603 -21.95 -41.91 11.95
C ALA A 603 -21.86 -40.89 13.09
N GLY A 604 -20.72 -40.79 13.78
CA GLY A 604 -20.53 -39.87 14.91
C GLY A 604 -20.00 -38.48 14.54
N ALA A 605 -19.17 -38.35 13.49
CA ALA A 605 -18.60 -37.08 13.04
C ALA A 605 -19.48 -36.38 12.00
N LEU A 606 -19.69 -35.06 12.15
CA LEU A 606 -20.51 -34.24 11.25
C LEU A 606 -20.05 -34.29 9.78
N ASP A 607 -18.76 -34.47 9.50
CA ASP A 607 -18.23 -34.62 8.14
C ASP A 607 -18.06 -36.08 7.71
N GLY A 608 -18.34 -37.04 8.59
CA GLY A 608 -18.14 -38.48 8.37
C GLY A 608 -16.67 -38.92 8.27
N ASN A 609 -15.72 -38.00 8.48
CA ASN A 609 -14.29 -38.29 8.46
C ASN A 609 -13.83 -38.87 9.81
N GLN A 610 -12.59 -39.32 9.85
CA GLN A 610 -11.97 -39.78 11.09
C GLN A 610 -11.89 -38.66 12.15
N TRP A 611 -11.87 -39.08 13.41
CA TRP A 611 -11.60 -38.23 14.57
C TRP A 611 -10.30 -37.45 14.38
N GLU A 612 -10.26 -36.19 14.82
CA GLU A 612 -9.04 -35.38 14.84
C GLU A 612 -8.10 -35.89 15.94
N HIS A 613 -8.66 -36.27 17.09
CA HIS A 613 -7.96 -36.90 18.22
C HIS A 613 -8.65 -38.22 18.65
N PRO A 614 -8.49 -39.32 17.89
CA PRO A 614 -9.07 -40.62 18.23
C PRO A 614 -8.66 -41.10 19.63
N GLU A 615 -7.46 -40.74 20.11
CA GLU A 615 -6.97 -41.05 21.45
C GLU A 615 -7.87 -40.48 22.56
N ILE A 616 -8.54 -39.35 22.32
CA ILE A 616 -9.48 -38.74 23.26
C ILE A 616 -10.78 -39.54 23.30
N VAL A 617 -11.29 -39.97 22.14
CA VAL A 617 -12.49 -40.82 22.05
C VAL A 617 -12.24 -42.16 22.75
N PHE A 618 -11.14 -42.85 22.45
CA PHE A 618 -10.79 -44.10 23.12
C PHE A 618 -10.61 -43.93 24.65
N ALA A 619 -10.00 -42.84 25.11
CA ALA A 619 -9.84 -42.56 26.55
C ALA A 619 -11.19 -42.29 27.25
N VAL A 620 -12.13 -41.60 26.59
CA VAL A 620 -13.50 -41.41 27.12
C VAL A 620 -14.25 -42.75 27.22
N HIS A 621 -14.13 -43.62 26.22
CA HIS A 621 -14.81 -44.92 26.22
C HIS A 621 -14.23 -45.90 27.25
N GLN A 622 -12.90 -46.00 27.37
CA GLN A 622 -12.25 -46.82 28.39
C GLN A 622 -12.72 -46.45 29.82
N ARG A 623 -12.94 -45.16 30.06
CA ARG A 623 -13.32 -44.61 31.38
C ARG A 623 -14.82 -44.35 31.52
N MET A 624 -15.65 -44.71 30.55
CA MET A 624 -17.09 -44.43 30.58
C MET A 624 -17.80 -45.04 31.79
N HIS A 625 -17.31 -46.18 32.27
CA HIS A 625 -17.79 -46.85 33.49
C HIS A 625 -17.57 -46.03 34.77
N GLU A 626 -16.64 -45.07 34.78
CA GLU A 626 -16.43 -44.10 35.86
C GLU A 626 -17.43 -42.94 35.82
N TYR A 627 -18.18 -42.77 34.71
CA TYR A 627 -18.98 -41.59 34.40
C TYR A 627 -20.48 -41.95 34.25
N PRO A 628 -21.18 -42.40 35.31
CA PRO A 628 -22.56 -42.90 35.24
C PRO A 628 -23.58 -41.86 34.73
N HIS A 629 -23.21 -40.57 34.72
CA HIS A 629 -24.06 -39.47 34.27
C HIS A 629 -23.69 -38.95 32.87
N LEU A 630 -22.72 -39.55 32.17
CA LEU A 630 -22.20 -39.06 30.89
C LEU A 630 -23.28 -38.92 29.81
N ARG A 631 -24.23 -39.86 29.72
CA ARG A 631 -25.33 -39.79 28.75
C ARG A 631 -26.20 -38.54 28.94
N GLY A 632 -26.63 -38.26 30.18
CA GLY A 632 -27.43 -37.09 30.50
C GLY A 632 -26.66 -35.78 30.30
N ALA A 633 -25.38 -35.77 30.70
CA ALA A 633 -24.47 -34.65 30.48
C ALA A 633 -24.23 -34.36 28.99
N LEU A 634 -24.07 -35.39 28.16
CA LEU A 634 -23.89 -35.27 26.71
C LEU A 634 -25.15 -34.71 26.04
N VAL A 635 -26.32 -35.29 26.33
CA VAL A 635 -27.61 -34.80 25.83
C VAL A 635 -27.84 -33.34 26.21
N ALA A 636 -27.66 -32.98 27.49
CA ALA A 636 -27.82 -31.61 27.95
C ALA A 636 -26.86 -30.62 27.26
N PHE A 637 -25.61 -31.04 27.01
CA PHE A 637 -24.66 -30.22 26.26
C PHE A 637 -25.10 -30.03 24.81
N PHE A 638 -25.51 -31.09 24.12
CA PHE A 638 -25.96 -30.99 22.73
C PHE A 638 -27.26 -30.19 22.59
N THR A 639 -28.22 -30.30 23.51
CA THR A 639 -29.42 -29.44 23.52
C THR A 639 -29.04 -27.96 23.66
N GLY A 640 -28.18 -27.60 24.61
CA GLY A 640 -27.71 -26.22 24.78
C GLY A 640 -26.87 -25.70 23.61
N ALA A 641 -26.16 -26.58 22.90
CA ALA A 641 -25.46 -26.21 21.67
C ALA A 641 -26.45 -26.00 20.50
N LEU A 642 -27.45 -26.87 20.34
CA LEU A 642 -28.46 -26.83 19.30
C LEU A 642 -29.29 -25.54 19.35
N GLU A 643 -29.81 -25.15 20.51
CA GLU A 643 -30.54 -23.88 20.70
C GLU A 643 -29.73 -22.66 20.22
N VAL A 644 -28.42 -22.71 20.42
CA VAL A 644 -27.52 -21.63 19.95
C VAL A 644 -27.25 -21.75 18.46
N TRP A 645 -27.07 -22.94 17.89
CA TRP A 645 -26.91 -23.12 16.45
C TRP A 645 -28.14 -22.64 15.66
N GLU A 646 -29.37 -22.97 16.09
CA GLU A 646 -30.61 -22.51 15.43
C GLU A 646 -30.81 -20.97 15.52
N ARG A 647 -30.21 -20.34 16.55
CA ARG A 647 -30.17 -18.88 16.71
C ARG A 647 -29.04 -18.23 15.91
N PHE A 648 -27.85 -18.84 15.84
CA PHE A 648 -26.65 -18.28 15.22
C PHE A 648 -26.45 -18.65 13.74
N ALA A 649 -27.30 -19.55 13.20
CA ALA A 649 -27.47 -19.80 11.77
C ALA A 649 -28.74 -19.15 11.20
N ALA A 650 -29.35 -18.20 11.94
CA ALA A 650 -30.63 -17.60 11.58
C ALA A 650 -30.62 -16.85 10.23
N GLU A 651 -29.46 -16.42 9.74
CA GLU A 651 -29.30 -15.81 8.42
C GLU A 651 -29.52 -16.80 7.25
N TYR A 652 -29.43 -18.11 7.49
CA TYR A 652 -29.59 -19.18 6.48
C TYR A 652 -30.99 -19.80 6.41
N ARG A 653 -31.96 -19.31 7.18
CA ARG A 653 -33.32 -19.88 7.19
C ARG A 653 -33.97 -19.80 5.80
N THR A 654 -34.74 -20.82 5.44
CA THR A 654 -35.61 -20.84 4.25
C THR A 654 -36.53 -19.61 4.22
N GLY A 655 -36.66 -18.98 3.05
CA GLY A 655 -37.34 -17.69 2.87
C GLY A 655 -36.53 -16.46 3.33
N GLY A 656 -35.34 -16.67 3.91
CA GLY A 656 -34.42 -15.62 4.33
C GLY A 656 -33.70 -14.92 3.17
N VAL A 657 -32.94 -13.87 3.47
CA VAL A 657 -32.22 -13.10 2.45
C VAL A 657 -31.17 -13.96 1.72
N ILE A 658 -30.42 -14.80 2.44
CA ILE A 658 -29.38 -15.68 1.86
C ILE A 658 -29.97 -16.82 1.03
N ASP A 659 -31.09 -17.40 1.49
CA ASP A 659 -31.81 -18.47 0.81
C ASP A 659 -32.41 -17.97 -0.51
N THR A 660 -33.12 -16.83 -0.48
CA THR A 660 -33.77 -16.26 -1.67
C THR A 660 -32.81 -15.62 -2.69
N LEU A 661 -31.48 -15.69 -2.52
CA LEU A 661 -30.52 -15.17 -3.52
C LEU A 661 -30.53 -16.04 -4.78
N SER A 662 -30.75 -15.40 -5.94
CA SER A 662 -30.46 -16.01 -7.24
C SER A 662 -28.95 -16.24 -7.43
N ASP A 663 -28.57 -17.16 -8.30
CA ASP A 663 -27.16 -17.49 -8.54
C ASP A 663 -26.32 -16.28 -9.01
N SER A 664 -26.92 -15.33 -9.74
CA SER A 664 -26.24 -14.08 -10.09
C SER A 664 -25.98 -13.20 -8.86
N GLU A 665 -26.99 -12.99 -8.00
CA GLU A 665 -26.82 -12.21 -6.77
C GLU A 665 -25.82 -12.87 -5.80
N ARG A 666 -25.80 -14.21 -5.77
CA ARG A 666 -24.88 -15.05 -4.98
C ARG A 666 -23.44 -14.99 -5.50
N ALA A 667 -23.25 -14.98 -6.82
CA ALA A 667 -21.94 -14.77 -7.45
C ALA A 667 -21.44 -13.32 -7.26
N ASP A 668 -22.36 -12.36 -7.20
CA ASP A 668 -22.07 -10.94 -7.07
C ASP A 668 -21.76 -10.48 -5.64
N ILE A 669 -21.92 -11.34 -4.61
CA ILE A 669 -21.67 -10.97 -3.20
C ILE A 669 -20.73 -11.98 -2.55
N PHE A 670 -19.47 -11.61 -2.35
CA PHE A 670 -18.52 -12.42 -1.58
C PHE A 670 -18.49 -12.03 -0.11
N MET A 671 -18.59 -13.02 0.78
CA MET A 671 -18.29 -12.91 2.21
C MET A 671 -17.38 -14.05 2.65
N PRO A 672 -16.30 -13.79 3.42
CA PRO A 672 -15.48 -14.87 3.95
C PRO A 672 -16.22 -15.60 5.08
N ASN A 673 -16.05 -16.92 5.16
CA ASN A 673 -16.61 -17.75 6.24
C ASN A 673 -16.20 -17.24 7.63
N THR A 674 -14.96 -16.75 7.76
CA THR A 674 -14.37 -16.30 9.02
C THR A 674 -13.85 -14.87 8.94
N ASN A 675 -13.90 -14.17 10.07
CA ASN A 675 -13.36 -12.81 10.23
C ASN A 675 -11.83 -12.81 10.44
N ASP A 676 -11.14 -13.92 10.14
CA ASP A 676 -9.71 -14.13 10.43
C ASP A 676 -8.80 -13.08 9.76
N ALA A 677 -9.26 -12.45 8.68
CA ALA A 677 -8.55 -11.35 8.02
C ALA A 677 -8.56 -10.03 8.83
N CYS A 678 -9.60 -9.82 9.64
CA CYS A 678 -9.69 -8.70 10.56
C CYS A 678 -9.00 -9.07 11.89
N GLU A 679 -9.28 -10.25 12.46
CA GLU A 679 -8.61 -10.79 13.67
C GLU A 679 -7.07 -10.83 13.51
N GLY A 680 -6.59 -11.20 12.32
CA GLY A 680 -5.17 -11.21 11.98
C GLY A 680 -4.53 -9.82 11.91
N ALA A 681 -5.25 -8.82 11.37
CA ALA A 681 -4.78 -7.43 11.33
C ALA A 681 -4.80 -6.78 12.73
N VAL A 682 -5.83 -7.08 13.51
CA VAL A 682 -5.95 -6.85 14.96
C VAL A 682 -4.72 -7.40 15.69
N GLY A 683 -4.36 -8.66 15.44
CA GLY A 683 -3.17 -9.31 16.00
C GLY A 683 -1.84 -8.67 15.58
N ASP A 684 -1.66 -8.38 14.29
CA ASP A 684 -0.46 -7.77 13.72
C ASP A 684 -0.22 -6.35 14.28
N GLY A 685 -1.26 -5.53 14.35
CA GLY A 685 -1.20 -4.21 15.00
C GLY A 685 -0.85 -4.30 16.48
N ARG A 686 -1.44 -5.25 17.21
CA ARG A 686 -1.11 -5.51 18.63
C ARG A 686 0.35 -5.93 18.81
N GLN A 687 0.97 -6.62 17.85
CA GLN A 687 2.40 -6.96 17.86
C GLN A 687 3.28 -5.77 17.49
N ASP A 688 2.95 -5.02 16.44
CA ASP A 688 3.72 -3.85 15.99
C ASP A 688 3.74 -2.73 17.04
N MET A 689 2.62 -2.49 17.73
CA MET A 689 2.54 -1.56 18.87
C MET A 689 3.29 -2.02 20.13
N ARG A 690 3.61 -3.32 20.26
CA ARG A 690 4.47 -3.85 21.33
C ARG A 690 5.94 -3.71 20.97
N ALA A 691 6.33 -4.13 19.76
CA ALA A 691 7.71 -4.06 19.27
C ALA A 691 8.17 -2.62 19.03
N ASN A 692 7.28 -1.76 18.54
CA ASN A 692 7.55 -0.37 18.19
C ASN A 692 6.64 0.57 19.00
N GLY A 693 6.85 0.68 20.32
CA GLY A 693 5.97 1.46 21.22
C GLY A 693 5.74 2.94 20.87
N ASN A 694 6.53 3.52 19.96
CA ASN A 694 6.40 4.88 19.43
C ASN A 694 5.81 4.94 17.99
N ILE A 695 5.34 3.82 17.42
CA ILE A 695 4.72 3.80 16.10
C ILE A 695 3.37 4.55 16.12
N THR A 696 3.12 5.37 15.10
CA THR A 696 1.80 6.01 14.94
C THR A 696 0.87 5.11 14.14
N LEU A 697 -0.43 5.15 14.45
CA LEU A 697 -1.46 4.36 13.75
C LEU A 697 -1.42 4.59 12.23
N ALA A 698 -1.23 5.84 11.80
CA ALA A 698 -1.04 6.18 10.39
C ALA A 698 0.20 5.51 9.74
N THR A 699 1.29 5.32 10.49
CA THR A 699 2.49 4.63 9.99
C THR A 699 2.25 3.12 9.91
N HIS A 700 1.63 2.53 10.94
CA HIS A 700 1.25 1.11 10.92
C HIS A 700 0.28 0.82 9.77
N ASN A 701 -0.80 1.60 9.61
CA ASN A 701 -1.78 1.42 8.54
C ASN A 701 -1.12 1.52 7.16
N ALA A 702 -0.29 2.54 6.93
CA ALA A 702 0.39 2.70 5.65
C ALA A 702 1.34 1.53 5.34
N LYS A 703 2.08 1.03 6.34
CA LYS A 703 2.94 -0.17 6.27
C LYS A 703 2.12 -1.43 5.97
N SER A 704 1.03 -1.67 6.70
CA SER A 704 0.22 -2.88 6.61
C SER A 704 -0.67 -2.92 5.36
N MET A 705 -1.29 -1.80 4.96
CA MET A 705 -2.02 -1.70 3.69
C MET A 705 -1.08 -2.01 2.51
N MET A 706 0.14 -1.45 2.49
CA MET A 706 1.10 -1.74 1.43
C MET A 706 1.42 -3.23 1.29
N ARG A 707 1.63 -3.93 2.42
CA ARG A 707 1.92 -5.36 2.47
C ARG A 707 0.71 -6.20 2.07
N LEU A 708 -0.46 -5.93 2.65
CA LEU A 708 -1.66 -6.77 2.49
C LEU A 708 -2.38 -6.55 1.16
N ASN A 709 -2.29 -5.35 0.56
CA ASN A 709 -3.02 -5.02 -0.67
C ASN A 709 -2.16 -5.22 -1.94
N GLY A 710 -0.87 -5.55 -1.80
CA GLY A 710 0.07 -5.66 -2.92
C GLY A 710 0.39 -4.31 -3.59
N THR A 711 0.34 -3.22 -2.83
CA THR A 711 0.31 -1.84 -3.39
C THR A 711 1.59 -1.47 -4.15
N ASP A 712 2.74 -2.01 -3.81
CA ASP A 712 4.02 -1.60 -4.41
C ASP A 712 4.15 -1.99 -5.91
N GLU A 713 3.43 -3.03 -6.35
CA GLU A 713 3.31 -3.38 -7.77
C GLU A 713 2.40 -2.39 -8.51
N PHE A 714 1.24 -2.07 -7.91
CA PHE A 714 0.33 -1.03 -8.42
C PHE A 714 1.02 0.35 -8.53
N ILE A 715 1.95 0.69 -7.63
CA ILE A 715 2.72 1.93 -7.72
C ILE A 715 3.62 1.98 -8.98
N GLU A 716 4.01 0.83 -9.55
CA GLU A 716 4.78 0.82 -10.79
C GLU A 716 3.92 1.13 -12.02
N THR A 717 2.61 0.83 -12.01
CA THR A 717 1.69 1.08 -13.14
C THR A 717 1.24 2.55 -13.25
N LEU A 718 1.67 3.43 -12.34
CA LEU A 718 1.25 4.84 -12.28
C LEU A 718 2.25 5.79 -12.95
N SER A 719 1.72 6.82 -13.62
CA SER A 719 2.51 7.90 -14.22
C SER A 719 3.21 8.76 -13.16
N ASP A 720 4.33 9.37 -13.52
CA ASP A 720 5.12 10.16 -12.57
C ASP A 720 4.40 11.43 -12.09
N ASP A 721 3.37 11.93 -12.80
CA ASP A 721 2.51 13.05 -12.36
C ASP A 721 1.57 12.66 -11.22
N VAL A 722 0.96 11.47 -11.31
CA VAL A 722 0.15 10.90 -10.21
C VAL A 722 1.06 10.67 -9.00
N LEU A 723 2.24 10.09 -9.21
CA LEU A 723 3.22 9.93 -8.14
C LEU A 723 3.70 11.28 -7.60
N ALA A 724 3.89 12.31 -8.44
CA ALA A 724 4.24 13.66 -8.00
C ALA A 724 3.14 14.31 -7.14
N HIS A 725 1.86 14.07 -7.46
CA HIS A 725 0.73 14.45 -6.61
C HIS A 725 0.81 13.76 -5.24
N PHE A 726 0.90 12.43 -5.16
CA PHE A 726 0.97 11.74 -3.86
C PHE A 726 2.26 12.02 -3.06
N ARG A 727 3.37 12.36 -3.73
CA ARG A 727 4.60 12.89 -3.11
C ARG A 727 4.44 14.32 -2.54
N ARG A 728 3.34 15.04 -2.84
CA ARG A 728 2.92 16.29 -2.18
C ARG A 728 1.96 15.99 -1.03
N GLU A 729 0.90 15.21 -1.26
CA GLU A 729 -0.09 14.86 -0.22
C GLU A 729 0.55 14.19 1.01
N ALA A 730 1.51 13.29 0.81
CA ALA A 730 2.27 12.66 1.90
C ALA A 730 3.15 13.63 2.71
N ARG A 731 3.34 14.88 2.25
CA ARG A 731 3.96 15.98 3.02
C ARG A 731 2.92 16.80 3.79
N VAL A 732 1.74 16.98 3.22
CA VAL A 732 0.59 17.62 3.88
C VAL A 732 0.17 16.77 5.08
N GLU A 733 0.02 15.45 4.91
CA GLU A 733 -0.26 14.51 6.00
C GLU A 733 0.88 14.44 7.05
N ASP A 734 2.13 14.61 6.64
CA ASP A 734 3.29 14.73 7.55
C ASP A 734 3.27 16.03 8.37
N ALA A 735 2.56 17.07 7.92
CA ALA A 735 2.41 18.36 8.60
C ALA A 735 1.13 18.45 9.46
N MET A 736 0.03 17.80 9.05
CA MET A 736 -1.26 17.80 9.76
C MET A 736 -1.20 17.25 11.21
N GLY A 737 -0.18 16.49 11.56
CA GLY A 737 0.06 16.06 12.94
C GLY A 737 -1.03 15.14 13.51
N LEU A 738 -1.71 14.35 12.66
CA LEU A 738 -2.90 13.54 12.97
C LEU A 738 -2.86 12.81 14.33
N ALA A 739 -1.72 12.21 14.70
CA ALA A 739 -1.56 11.51 15.97
C ALA A 739 -1.72 12.41 17.23
N ARG A 740 -1.60 13.73 17.11
CA ARG A 740 -1.95 14.70 18.17
C ARG A 740 -3.46 14.90 18.27
N GLN A 741 -4.16 14.99 17.13
CA GLN A 741 -5.62 15.12 17.06
C GLN A 741 -6.31 13.85 17.60
N GLU A 742 -5.80 12.68 17.22
CA GLU A 742 -6.20 11.36 17.74
C GLU A 742 -6.13 11.30 19.28
N ARG A 743 -5.01 11.73 19.87
CA ARG A 743 -4.85 11.81 21.33
C ARG A 743 -5.78 12.83 22.00
N ALA A 744 -6.08 13.95 21.35
CA ALA A 744 -7.01 14.94 21.87
C ALA A 744 -8.43 14.35 21.97
N ARG A 745 -8.93 13.73 20.89
CA ARG A 745 -10.27 13.09 20.86
C ARG A 745 -10.44 12.01 21.94
N HIS A 746 -9.45 11.15 22.14
CA HIS A 746 -9.50 10.16 23.24
C HIS A 746 -9.46 10.79 24.64
N THR A 747 -8.85 11.97 24.79
CA THR A 747 -8.82 12.70 26.07
C THR A 747 -10.17 13.33 26.35
N GLU A 748 -10.79 13.93 25.33
CA GLU A 748 -12.12 14.52 25.34
C GLU A 748 -13.21 13.47 25.65
N GLU A 749 -13.25 12.34 24.93
CA GLU A 749 -14.20 11.25 25.20
C GLU A 749 -14.09 10.75 26.65
N ARG A 750 -12.86 10.54 27.13
CA ARG A 750 -12.62 10.08 28.51
C ARG A 750 -13.12 11.08 29.55
N LEU A 751 -13.03 12.39 29.27
CA LEU A 751 -13.60 13.43 30.12
C LEU A 751 -15.14 13.48 30.03
N ARG A 752 -15.73 13.20 28.86
CA ARG A 752 -17.19 13.07 28.67
C ARG A 752 -17.73 11.91 29.50
N VAL A 753 -17.17 10.71 29.33
CA VAL A 753 -17.56 9.49 30.08
C VAL A 753 -17.34 9.65 31.58
N GLN A 754 -16.27 10.35 32.01
CA GLN A 754 -16.08 10.68 33.43
C GLN A 754 -17.12 11.65 33.98
N ARG A 755 -17.66 12.55 33.16
CA ARG A 755 -18.75 13.47 33.54
C ARG A 755 -20.09 12.74 33.58
N GLU A 756 -20.46 12.04 32.51
CA GLU A 756 -21.68 11.21 32.42
C GLU A 756 -21.79 10.25 33.61
N ARG A 757 -20.67 9.63 34.00
CA ARG A 757 -20.59 8.74 35.16
C ARG A 757 -20.82 9.46 36.48
N ARG A 758 -20.24 10.65 36.68
CA ARG A 758 -20.51 11.50 37.87
C ARG A 758 -21.97 11.92 37.91
N GLU A 759 -22.53 12.38 36.79
CA GLU A 759 -23.94 12.76 36.71
C GLU A 759 -24.88 11.58 36.98
N LYS A 760 -24.58 10.37 36.51
CA LYS A 760 -25.35 9.15 36.86
C LYS A 760 -25.33 8.91 38.36
N GLU A 761 -24.15 9.00 38.98
CA GLU A 761 -23.94 8.73 40.41
C GLU A 761 -24.54 9.83 41.30
N GLU A 762 -24.49 11.09 40.88
CA GLU A 762 -25.17 12.23 41.51
C GLU A 762 -26.69 12.10 41.41
N LYS A 763 -27.24 11.68 40.26
CA LYS A 763 -28.67 11.39 40.07
C LYS A 763 -29.12 10.19 40.91
N GLN A 764 -28.34 9.10 40.95
CA GLN A 764 -28.59 7.93 41.80
C GLN A 764 -28.57 8.31 43.28
N LYS A 765 -27.58 9.09 43.73
CA LYS A 765 -27.51 9.58 45.11
C LYS A 765 -28.69 10.49 45.45
N ALA A 766 -29.01 11.48 44.61
CA ALA A 766 -30.13 12.39 44.85
C ALA A 766 -31.47 11.66 44.90
N ALA A 767 -31.67 10.63 44.07
CA ALA A 767 -32.86 9.77 44.14
C ALA A 767 -32.92 8.95 45.44
N GLN A 768 -31.79 8.41 45.91
CA GLN A 768 -31.71 7.70 47.18
C GLN A 768 -31.92 8.62 48.40
N ASP A 769 -31.34 9.83 48.37
CA ASP A 769 -31.50 10.84 49.43
C ASP A 769 -32.96 11.36 49.49
N ALA A 770 -33.62 11.53 48.33
CA ALA A 770 -35.04 11.89 48.26
C ALA A 770 -35.94 10.75 48.75
N LEU A 771 -35.63 9.49 48.41
CA LEU A 771 -36.33 8.32 48.94
C LEU A 771 -36.17 8.23 50.47
N ASN A 772 -34.95 8.42 50.99
CA ASN A 772 -34.69 8.41 52.43
C ASN A 772 -35.57 9.45 53.15
N ARG A 773 -35.56 10.71 52.71
CA ARG A 773 -36.38 11.79 53.31
C ARG A 773 -37.87 11.48 53.28
N ARG A 774 -38.38 10.89 52.19
CA ARG A 774 -39.80 10.46 52.12
C ARG A 774 -40.11 9.40 53.17
N LEU A 775 -39.22 8.42 53.34
CA LEU A 775 -39.37 7.38 54.35
C LEU A 775 -39.19 7.92 55.79
N ASP A 776 -38.40 8.97 56.00
CA ASP A 776 -38.30 9.64 57.31
C ASP A 776 -39.61 10.33 57.73
N SER A 777 -40.48 10.67 56.76
CA SER A 777 -41.82 11.21 56.99
C SER A 777 -42.95 10.17 57.04
N VAL A 778 -42.63 8.86 57.01
CA VAL A 778 -43.64 7.79 57.12
C VAL A 778 -43.96 7.52 58.59
N GLU A 779 -45.17 7.92 59.01
CA GLU A 779 -45.76 7.50 60.27
C GLU A 779 -46.04 5.99 60.26
N LEU A 780 -45.33 5.23 61.09
CA LEU A 780 -45.40 3.78 61.13
C LEU A 780 -46.75 3.31 61.69
N CYS A 781 -47.38 2.33 61.03
CA CYS A 781 -48.60 1.68 61.54
C CYS A 781 -48.39 0.19 61.68
N LEU A 782 -48.87 -0.38 62.79
CA LEU A 782 -48.77 -1.82 63.08
C LEU A 782 -50.15 -2.51 63.15
N GLU A 783 -51.25 -1.75 63.05
CA GLU A 783 -52.61 -2.27 63.10
C GLU A 783 -53.07 -2.78 61.72
N ILE A 784 -52.80 -4.07 61.46
CA ILE A 784 -53.04 -4.76 60.18
C ILE A 784 -54.46 -4.53 59.61
N ASP A 785 -55.50 -4.52 60.45
CA ASP A 785 -56.88 -4.35 60.00
C ASP A 785 -57.17 -2.96 59.41
N THR A 786 -56.47 -1.91 59.87
CA THR A 786 -56.62 -0.55 59.32
C THR A 786 -56.10 -0.44 57.89
N MET A 787 -55.18 -1.32 57.49
CA MET A 787 -54.43 -1.24 56.23
C MET A 787 -55.25 -1.68 55.02
N ARG A 788 -56.30 -2.48 55.22
CA ARG A 788 -57.17 -3.03 54.16
C ARG A 788 -57.75 -1.92 53.26
N GLY A 789 -58.12 -0.78 53.86
CA GLY A 789 -58.69 0.38 53.16
C GLY A 789 -57.70 1.26 52.39
N TRP A 790 -56.38 1.07 52.52
CA TRP A 790 -55.38 2.05 52.06
C TRP A 790 -55.18 2.12 50.54
N THR A 791 -54.50 3.17 50.08
CA THR A 791 -54.02 3.32 48.69
C THR A 791 -52.69 2.58 48.49
N ASN A 792 -52.40 2.13 47.27
CA ASN A 792 -51.15 1.46 46.92
C ASN A 792 -49.91 2.27 47.34
N ASN A 793 -49.95 3.60 47.20
CA ASN A 793 -48.84 4.48 47.56
C ASN A 793 -48.53 4.45 49.07
N LYS A 794 -49.54 4.38 49.93
CA LYS A 794 -49.35 4.30 51.39
C LYS A 794 -48.80 2.92 51.81
N ILE A 795 -49.25 1.86 51.15
CA ILE A 795 -48.72 0.49 51.36
C ILE A 795 -47.26 0.40 50.89
N ASP A 796 -46.95 0.97 49.72
CA ASP A 796 -45.59 0.98 49.14
C ASP A 796 -44.57 1.74 49.99
N ASP A 797 -44.95 2.87 50.57
CA ASP A 797 -44.06 3.66 51.42
C ASP A 797 -43.77 2.95 52.76
N GLN A 798 -44.73 2.18 53.29
CA GLN A 798 -44.54 1.38 54.51
C GLN A 798 -43.69 0.13 54.23
N LEU A 799 -43.90 -0.55 53.10
CA LEU A 799 -43.03 -1.65 52.65
C LEU A 799 -41.57 -1.20 52.49
N ASP A 800 -41.34 -0.06 51.82
CA ASP A 800 -40.00 0.51 51.68
C ASP A 800 -39.43 0.95 53.04
N TRP A 801 -40.26 1.43 53.99
CA TRP A 801 -39.83 1.79 55.34
C TRP A 801 -39.37 0.56 56.14
N HIS A 802 -40.21 -0.48 56.26
CA HIS A 802 -39.86 -1.70 56.99
C HIS A 802 -38.60 -2.34 56.41
N ARG A 803 -38.46 -2.32 55.08
CA ARG A 803 -37.26 -2.82 54.40
C ARG A 803 -36.02 -1.96 54.66
N ARG A 804 -36.16 -0.64 54.80
CA ARG A 804 -35.06 0.26 55.17
C ARG A 804 -34.60 0.03 56.60
N TRP A 805 -35.54 -0.04 57.55
CA TRP A 805 -35.29 -0.37 58.96
C TRP A 805 -34.55 -1.71 59.08
N HIS A 806 -35.05 -2.73 58.38
CA HIS A 806 -34.47 -4.08 58.37
C HIS A 806 -33.01 -4.07 57.85
N ARG A 807 -32.77 -3.40 56.71
CA ARG A 807 -31.43 -3.17 56.13
C ARG A 807 -30.48 -2.38 57.04
N GLN A 808 -30.99 -1.53 57.92
CA GLN A 808 -30.18 -0.81 58.91
C GLN A 808 -29.79 -1.71 60.08
N ARG A 809 -30.69 -2.62 60.52
CA ARG A 809 -30.50 -3.49 61.68
C ARG A 809 -29.56 -4.69 61.43
N CYS A 810 -29.65 -5.35 60.28
CA CYS A 810 -28.75 -6.46 59.93
C CYS A 810 -27.81 -6.18 58.73
N GLY A 811 -27.85 -4.97 58.17
CA GLY A 811 -26.95 -4.51 57.12
C GLY A 811 -27.43 -4.82 55.69
N LYS A 812 -26.85 -4.11 54.71
CA LYS A 812 -27.23 -4.17 53.28
C LYS A 812 -27.17 -5.56 52.62
N LYS A 813 -26.45 -6.53 53.21
CA LYS A 813 -26.25 -7.89 52.67
C LYS A 813 -27.03 -8.97 53.42
N CYS A 814 -27.95 -8.61 54.31
CA CYS A 814 -28.73 -9.53 55.13
C CYS A 814 -29.85 -10.24 54.34
N PRO A 815 -29.98 -11.59 54.40
CA PRO A 815 -31.01 -12.35 53.71
C PRO A 815 -32.43 -11.84 53.92
N ASP A 816 -32.78 -11.57 55.18
CA ASP A 816 -34.19 -11.33 55.53
C ASP A 816 -34.68 -9.96 55.01
N THR A 817 -33.76 -9.10 54.53
CA THR A 817 -34.09 -7.91 53.74
C THR A 817 -34.67 -8.24 52.35
N HIS A 818 -34.70 -9.52 51.94
CA HIS A 818 -35.40 -10.03 50.76
C HIS A 818 -36.75 -10.68 51.10
N GLN A 819 -36.99 -11.09 52.36
CA GLN A 819 -38.31 -11.56 52.80
C GLN A 819 -39.35 -10.44 52.72
N ILE A 820 -38.94 -9.19 52.95
CA ILE A 820 -39.73 -8.00 52.59
C ILE A 820 -39.51 -7.71 51.09
N PRO A 821 -40.50 -7.92 50.21
CA PRO A 821 -40.30 -7.90 48.76
C PRO A 821 -40.13 -6.47 48.19
N LEU A 822 -39.85 -6.34 46.89
CA LEU A 822 -39.83 -5.03 46.24
C LEU A 822 -41.27 -4.62 45.90
N LYS A 823 -41.64 -3.35 46.11
CA LYS A 823 -42.92 -2.79 45.62
C LYS A 823 -43.14 -2.91 44.10
N ALA A 824 -42.07 -3.22 43.34
CA ALA A 824 -42.09 -3.55 41.91
C ALA A 824 -42.22 -5.05 41.60
N SER A 825 -41.82 -5.95 42.50
CA SER A 825 -42.02 -7.41 42.32
C SER A 825 -43.45 -7.84 42.70
N VAL A 826 -44.10 -7.10 43.59
CA VAL A 826 -45.48 -7.35 44.02
C VAL A 826 -46.45 -6.45 43.24
N LYS A 827 -47.19 -6.99 42.26
CA LYS A 827 -47.89 -6.17 41.26
C LYS A 827 -49.34 -5.79 41.59
N ASN A 828 -50.06 -6.55 42.41
CA ASN A 828 -51.46 -6.25 42.78
C ASN A 828 -51.56 -5.74 44.25
N LYS A 829 -52.68 -5.08 44.60
CA LYS A 829 -52.88 -4.51 45.94
C LYS A 829 -52.91 -5.58 47.04
N GLN A 830 -53.54 -6.73 46.77
CA GLN A 830 -53.76 -7.79 47.75
C GLN A 830 -52.44 -8.41 48.21
N LEU A 831 -51.59 -8.82 47.27
CA LEU A 831 -50.25 -9.34 47.54
C LEU A 831 -49.35 -8.29 48.23
N LYS A 832 -49.53 -6.99 47.91
CA LYS A 832 -48.80 -5.89 48.59
C LYS A 832 -49.23 -5.76 50.06
N LEU A 833 -50.52 -5.94 50.33
CA LEU A 833 -51.05 -5.92 51.70
C LEU A 833 -50.55 -7.14 52.49
N GLU A 834 -50.60 -8.33 51.91
CA GLU A 834 -50.07 -9.57 52.51
C GLU A 834 -48.57 -9.47 52.83
N ALA A 835 -47.78 -8.91 51.90
CA ALA A 835 -46.37 -8.64 52.12
C ALA A 835 -46.11 -7.59 53.22
N LEU A 836 -46.99 -6.60 53.38
CA LEU A 836 -46.88 -5.60 54.46
C LEU A 836 -47.26 -6.21 55.80
N THR A 837 -48.32 -7.02 55.87
CA THR A 837 -48.72 -7.78 57.06
C THR A 837 -47.56 -8.62 57.58
N ALA A 838 -46.91 -9.42 56.72
CA ALA A 838 -45.77 -10.23 57.12
C ALA A 838 -44.57 -9.38 57.62
N ALA A 839 -44.33 -8.21 57.01
CA ALA A 839 -43.27 -7.29 57.45
C ALA A 839 -43.58 -6.62 58.81
N VAL A 840 -44.85 -6.33 59.08
CA VAL A 840 -45.36 -5.78 60.35
C VAL A 840 -45.30 -6.83 61.46
N GLU A 841 -45.68 -8.07 61.16
CA GLU A 841 -45.57 -9.21 62.08
C GLU A 841 -44.10 -9.46 62.46
N TYR A 842 -43.19 -9.52 61.48
CA TYR A 842 -41.76 -9.68 61.72
C TYR A 842 -41.16 -8.51 62.53
N TYR A 843 -41.56 -7.27 62.24
CA TYR A 843 -41.13 -6.08 62.99
C TYR A 843 -41.56 -6.19 64.47
N SER A 844 -42.81 -6.61 64.71
CA SER A 844 -43.39 -6.76 66.04
C SER A 844 -42.74 -7.91 66.82
N SER A 845 -42.51 -9.07 66.19
CA SER A 845 -41.82 -10.21 66.81
C SER A 845 -40.33 -9.95 67.08
N SER A 846 -39.72 -8.98 66.39
CA SER A 846 -38.31 -8.59 66.59
C SER A 846 -38.05 -7.76 67.86
N GLY A 847 -39.06 -7.56 68.71
CA GLY A 847 -38.97 -6.80 69.97
C GLY A 847 -38.80 -5.29 69.80
N ALA A 848 -38.91 -4.78 68.57
CA ALA A 848 -38.64 -3.39 68.21
C ALA A 848 -39.74 -2.39 68.62
N ALA A 849 -40.86 -2.89 69.17
CA ALA A 849 -41.94 -2.06 69.70
C ALA A 849 -41.61 -1.38 71.05
N CYS A 850 -40.49 -1.73 71.68
CA CYS A 850 -40.11 -1.26 73.02
C CYS A 850 -38.85 -0.39 73.02
N ASP A 851 -38.78 0.67 72.20
CA ASP A 851 -37.69 1.65 72.25
C ASP A 851 -38.15 3.10 71.95
N PRO A 852 -38.63 3.86 72.96
CA PRO A 852 -39.08 5.24 72.80
C PRO A 852 -37.90 6.24 72.80
N GLY A 853 -37.07 6.18 71.75
CA GLY A 853 -35.71 6.75 71.73
C GLY A 853 -35.41 7.92 70.77
N VAL A 854 -36.36 8.81 70.45
CA VAL A 854 -36.06 10.01 69.62
C VAL A 854 -35.42 11.10 70.49
N GLY A 855 -34.08 11.23 70.48
CA GLY A 855 -33.38 12.20 71.32
C GLY A 855 -31.94 12.56 70.90
N SER A 856 -31.80 13.68 70.19
CA SER A 856 -30.64 14.61 70.14
C SER A 856 -29.24 14.10 70.59
N ALA A 857 -28.34 13.87 69.63
CA ALA A 857 -26.89 14.01 69.83
C ALA A 857 -26.20 14.55 68.56
N THR A 858 -25.27 15.49 68.72
CA THR A 858 -24.47 16.09 67.63
C THR A 858 -23.04 15.56 67.64
N GLU A 859 -22.59 14.94 66.55
CA GLU A 859 -21.16 14.75 66.27
C GLU A 859 -20.81 15.11 64.82
N THR A 860 -19.56 15.51 64.59
CA THR A 860 -19.05 16.07 63.33
C THR A 860 -18.46 15.01 62.39
N PRO A 861 -18.43 15.28 61.06
CA PRO A 861 -18.11 14.24 60.07
C PRO A 861 -16.61 13.93 59.98
N GLY A 862 -16.24 12.67 60.26
CA GLY A 862 -14.93 12.12 59.90
C GLY A 862 -14.88 11.67 58.44
N GLU A 863 -13.99 12.25 57.63
CA GLU A 863 -13.83 11.88 56.22
C GLU A 863 -13.26 10.47 56.04
N THR A 864 -14.02 9.56 55.42
CA THR A 864 -13.50 8.29 54.87
C THR A 864 -13.99 8.09 53.43
N SER A 865 -13.16 8.49 52.47
CA SER A 865 -13.48 8.54 51.04
C SER A 865 -13.24 7.20 50.33
N ALA A 866 -14.21 6.28 50.41
CA ALA A 866 -14.16 4.99 49.72
C ALA A 866 -15.51 4.61 49.05
N SER A 867 -15.90 5.33 48.00
CA SER A 867 -17.10 5.02 47.20
C SER A 867 -16.90 3.81 46.29
N VAL A 868 -16.90 2.61 46.88
CA VAL A 868 -17.08 1.35 46.14
C VAL A 868 -18.46 1.35 45.51
N ARG A 869 -18.51 1.24 44.17
CA ARG A 869 -19.73 1.32 43.38
C ARG A 869 -20.33 -0.07 43.20
N ASP A 870 -21.62 -0.18 43.43
CA ASP A 870 -22.37 -1.44 43.52
C ASP A 870 -23.45 -1.43 42.43
N ASP A 871 -23.14 -2.02 41.27
CA ASP A 871 -23.92 -1.96 40.03
C ASP A 871 -23.74 -3.32 39.30
N PHE A 872 -24.05 -4.44 39.98
CA PHE A 872 -23.78 -5.80 39.49
C PHE A 872 -24.94 -6.80 39.69
N LEU A 873 -25.99 -6.65 38.88
CA LEU A 873 -26.94 -7.69 38.47
C LEU A 873 -27.77 -7.14 37.28
N THR A 874 -28.20 -8.00 36.36
CA THR A 874 -29.01 -7.68 35.15
C THR A 874 -28.31 -6.95 33.99
N SER A 875 -27.12 -7.40 33.60
CA SER A 875 -26.66 -7.34 32.19
C SER A 875 -25.74 -8.52 31.84
N GLU A 876 -25.38 -8.66 30.57
CA GLU A 876 -24.52 -9.75 30.08
C GLU A 876 -23.11 -9.65 30.68
N MET A 877 -22.62 -10.72 31.32
CA MET A 877 -21.21 -10.81 31.71
C MET A 877 -20.31 -10.72 30.47
N THR A 878 -19.54 -9.65 30.39
CA THR A 878 -18.59 -9.40 29.29
C THR A 878 -17.18 -9.79 29.72
N LEU A 879 -16.21 -9.74 28.80
CA LEU A 879 -14.83 -10.13 29.12
C LEU A 879 -14.11 -9.13 30.05
N ASP A 880 -14.65 -7.93 30.24
CA ASP A 880 -14.05 -6.86 31.04
C ASP A 880 -14.26 -7.02 32.55
N ASP A 881 -15.24 -7.84 32.99
CA ASP A 881 -15.54 -8.09 34.41
C ASP A 881 -14.41 -8.83 35.16
N LEU A 882 -13.42 -9.36 34.43
CA LEU A 882 -12.27 -10.11 34.95
C LEU A 882 -11.08 -9.24 35.41
N VAL A 883 -11.18 -7.92 35.38
CA VAL A 883 -10.04 -7.00 35.60
C VAL A 883 -9.99 -6.39 37.03
N MET A 884 -10.82 -6.85 37.96
CA MET A 884 -10.93 -6.25 39.31
C MET A 884 -9.90 -6.73 40.36
N TYR A 885 -8.89 -7.52 40.00
CA TYR A 885 -7.75 -7.85 40.89
C TYR A 885 -6.41 -7.89 40.13
N GLY A 886 -5.59 -6.83 40.26
CA GLY A 886 -4.16 -6.80 39.85
C GLY A 886 -3.82 -5.92 38.65
#